data_AF-A0A8H6T835-F1
#
_entry.id   AF-A0A8H6T835-F1
#
_cell.length_a   1.000
_cell.length_b   1.000
_cell.length_c   1.000
_cell.angle_alpha   90.00
_cell.angle_beta   90.00
_cell.angle_gamma   90.00
#
_symmetry.space_group_name_H-M   'P 1'
#
loop_
_entity.id
_entity.type
_entity.pdbx_description
1 polymer ?
#
loop_
_entity_poly.entity_id
_entity_poly.type
_entity_poly.pdbx_seq_one_letter_code
_entity_poly.pdbx_strand_id
1 'polypeptide(L)'
;MRLESFLVVLFGGLTLAENDATNGKQESSPRVRGWIENRAPTTSPSSSTPTRPTTTSRQTAISTSSSTQILSSSKSTTSSPSTTPSLTRTSSTSSISSLSSTSSRSSSSSIRSSMSSSTTSLPLPTSYVDFGITFSGFKETKHNITYGFTLPPSNATEFLGEIIAPVANKWVGVAIGSLNSNMIAGWPNDTQVVGSSRFLSSGLAVQPNLVMNLTTVASSVNNTHWSWVYRCANCTEWSGGKLAVNGTQSMTWLVGLQPVLTPEADNSTLSAISDIGTWQQDLAAAQNSGYSNFTVASSSSWVRRTMFPSKSIGQSRYGPAIATHAGKLWISGVINDQSLWYASGTNTVFAQSTTNVNSEIAAEGPALAEFADVLHLVFPDKTTGNLVHLQYDDASATWGQRVVTAFASTAPATLTTFNGALVLAYIDGTQNNRLYVAQWDPENLWSGRYDLGGSPQTWGTAALYALGSQIYLLYVSNNSGRHVQALTSTAWNSPWVNATAPNESTAFGTSAATYENTAVMAFQSNNGKGQLFASIYNGVSWAGHEDTGQTTSHTPAVAVLDGIANCIFSSHDSSSTVLWTQRPVSPFSLSSWMAHLSDSLLLSQLSIPGSHDSASVTIVPFTATQDLSITDQLSMGIRFFDLRCTIVDNVLEMYHGSIPLGTFLSDILGEIYSFIGNAGSSEAIIVSIKQDHDPVDSNVPFDLAVLRLLQQNGQFWNLGATIPTLGTVRGKIQLVRRYSSTTSPETSIGIAATGWQDNVPTFNITLPNGAFVIEDRYNYDGVVGLDLVVTNKTSYLLTSLVNAQNDNTNSNWYISFSSASNTPFNEPETLAVGGIAIVPPGFVDGVNSRLFTYLYSLLGGTRRVGTIMMDFVDTPDGGGLPELIISLNG
;
A
#
# COMPACT_ATOMS: atom_id res chain seq x y z
N MET A 1 36.28 19.80 -10.06
CA MET A 1 37.15 20.26 -11.19
C MET A 1 37.17 19.14 -12.22
N ARG A 2 37.23 19.44 -13.53
CA ARG A 2 37.07 18.53 -14.71
C ARG A 2 37.01 17.00 -14.45
N LEU A 3 35.93 16.37 -14.92
CA LEU A 3 35.92 14.94 -15.29
C LEU A 3 36.69 14.77 -16.63
N GLU A 4 37.98 14.44 -16.60
CA GLU A 4 38.74 13.91 -17.76
C GLU A 4 39.97 13.12 -17.30
N SER A 5 39.82 11.91 -16.73
CA SER A 5 40.95 10.98 -16.41
C SER A 5 40.53 9.53 -16.09
N PHE A 6 39.57 8.93 -16.81
CA PHE A 6 39.12 7.54 -16.53
C PHE A 6 38.83 6.67 -17.77
N LEU A 7 39.46 6.96 -18.91
CA LEU A 7 39.21 6.25 -20.19
C LEU A 7 40.46 5.57 -20.80
N VAL A 8 41.35 5.01 -19.96
CA VAL A 8 42.58 4.31 -20.42
C VAL A 8 42.89 3.04 -19.61
N VAL A 9 41.88 2.19 -19.34
CA VAL A 9 42.08 0.82 -18.81
C VAL A 9 41.18 -0.22 -19.51
N LEU A 10 40.80 0.04 -20.76
CA LEU A 10 40.14 -0.93 -21.63
C LEU A 10 40.85 -0.94 -23.00
N PHE A 11 41.01 -2.14 -23.57
CA PHE A 11 41.76 -2.47 -24.80
C PHE A 11 43.29 -2.33 -24.74
N GLY A 12 43.94 -3.44 -24.38
CA GLY A 12 45.37 -3.68 -24.57
C GLY A 12 45.94 -4.58 -23.46
N GLY A 13 46.43 -5.80 -23.70
CA GLY A 13 46.42 -6.60 -24.94
C GLY A 13 47.31 -7.83 -24.74
N LEU A 14 46.95 -9.00 -25.30
CA LEU A 14 47.82 -10.18 -25.19
C LEU A 14 49.09 -9.99 -26.04
N THR A 15 50.27 -9.98 -25.40
CA THR A 15 51.50 -10.49 -26.03
C THR A 15 52.53 -10.94 -24.98
N LEU A 16 53.51 -11.70 -25.46
CA LEU A 16 54.45 -12.50 -24.67
C LEU A 16 55.46 -11.64 -23.87
N ALA A 17 56.03 -12.25 -22.83
CA ALA A 17 57.07 -11.67 -21.99
C ALA A 17 58.46 -11.74 -22.63
N GLU A 18 59.32 -10.77 -22.31
CA GLU A 18 60.75 -10.99 -22.10
C GLU A 18 61.33 -9.92 -21.15
N ASN A 19 62.59 -10.08 -20.75
CA ASN A 19 63.29 -9.31 -19.69
C ASN A 19 63.41 -7.80 -20.04
N ASP A 20 63.73 -6.84 -19.15
CA ASP A 20 64.77 -6.91 -18.12
C ASP A 20 64.73 -5.77 -17.07
N ALA A 21 65.59 -5.95 -16.06
CA ALA A 21 65.78 -5.27 -14.78
C ALA A 21 65.92 -3.73 -14.64
N THR A 22 65.82 -3.32 -13.37
CA THR A 22 66.47 -2.17 -12.65
C THR A 22 65.69 -0.88 -12.31
N ASN A 23 65.51 -0.69 -10.99
CA ASN A 23 65.78 0.51 -10.18
C ASN A 23 65.19 1.90 -10.55
N GLY A 24 64.46 2.48 -9.57
CA GLY A 24 65.07 3.60 -8.83
C GLY A 24 64.24 4.86 -8.49
N LYS A 25 63.53 4.82 -7.34
CA LYS A 25 63.45 5.88 -6.30
C LYS A 25 63.36 7.39 -6.68
N GLN A 26 62.37 8.06 -6.06
CA GLN A 26 62.44 9.43 -5.49
C GLN A 26 62.53 10.60 -6.52
N GLU A 27 62.09 11.84 -6.27
CA GLU A 27 61.41 12.44 -5.10
C GLU A 27 60.60 13.71 -5.45
N SER A 28 59.79 14.16 -4.49
CA SER A 28 59.42 15.56 -4.20
C SER A 28 58.54 16.37 -5.18
N SER A 29 57.49 16.96 -4.61
CA SER A 29 56.78 18.15 -5.14
C SER A 29 57.60 19.43 -4.86
N PRO A 30 57.30 20.55 -5.51
CA PRO A 30 56.68 21.60 -4.69
C PRO A 30 55.48 22.34 -5.32
N ARG A 31 54.63 22.88 -4.44
CA ARG A 31 53.52 23.83 -4.71
C ARG A 31 54.07 25.23 -5.06
N VAL A 32 53.23 26.12 -5.62
CA VAL A 32 52.90 27.45 -5.02
C VAL A 32 51.82 28.24 -5.80
N ARG A 33 51.13 29.12 -5.06
CA ARG A 33 50.14 30.18 -5.39
C ARG A 33 50.57 31.07 -6.58
N GLY A 34 49.72 31.86 -7.27
CA GLY A 34 48.30 32.24 -7.10
C GLY A 34 48.03 33.63 -7.74
N TRP A 35 47.00 34.36 -7.27
CA TRP A 35 46.56 35.75 -7.63
C TRP A 35 45.35 35.94 -8.57
N ILE A 36 44.75 37.14 -8.49
CA ILE A 36 43.40 37.56 -8.93
C ILE A 36 43.52 38.96 -9.58
N GLU A 37 42.75 39.26 -10.64
CA GLU A 37 42.23 40.59 -11.09
C GLU A 37 41.65 40.49 -12.54
N ASN A 38 40.77 41.34 -13.11
CA ASN A 38 39.68 42.21 -12.60
C ASN A 38 38.75 42.66 -13.78
N ARG A 39 37.49 43.08 -13.51
CA ARG A 39 36.58 43.98 -14.30
C ARG A 39 36.08 43.67 -15.76
N ALA A 40 34.75 43.43 -15.85
CA ALA A 40 33.70 44.22 -16.55
C ALA A 40 33.59 44.39 -18.12
N PRO A 41 32.39 44.72 -18.70
CA PRO A 41 32.06 44.48 -20.12
C PRO A 41 31.48 45.66 -20.98
N THR A 42 31.41 45.48 -22.32
CA THR A 42 30.76 46.37 -23.34
C THR A 42 30.29 45.55 -24.59
N THR A 43 28.99 45.33 -24.89
CA THR A 43 28.02 46.14 -25.70
C THR A 43 28.14 46.14 -27.26
N SER A 44 27.28 45.34 -27.94
CA SER A 44 26.43 45.64 -29.16
C SER A 44 27.07 46.24 -30.46
N PRO A 45 26.39 46.49 -31.63
CA PRO A 45 24.94 46.43 -31.99
C PRO A 45 24.49 45.95 -33.42
N SER A 46 23.16 45.77 -33.62
CA SER A 46 22.32 46.11 -34.83
C SER A 46 22.55 45.46 -36.23
N SER A 47 21.63 45.49 -37.22
CA SER A 47 20.14 45.42 -37.32
C SER A 47 19.64 45.54 -38.79
N SER A 48 18.55 44.88 -39.23
CA SER A 48 17.75 45.34 -40.40
C SER A 48 16.35 44.68 -40.56
N THR A 49 15.35 45.50 -40.89
CA THR A 49 14.00 45.18 -41.46
C THR A 49 13.79 46.11 -42.69
N PRO A 50 12.62 46.32 -43.39
CA PRO A 50 11.20 46.00 -43.08
C PRO A 50 10.31 45.55 -44.28
N THR A 51 8.99 45.36 -44.07
CA THR A 51 7.88 45.99 -44.86
C THR A 51 6.48 45.65 -44.31
N ARG A 52 5.46 46.50 -44.58
CA ARG A 52 4.05 46.36 -44.11
C ARG A 52 3.09 47.33 -44.86
N PRO A 53 1.81 46.95 -45.08
CA PRO A 53 0.63 47.85 -44.91
C PRO A 53 -0.40 47.22 -43.92
N THR A 54 -1.21 47.86 -43.04
CA THR A 54 -2.14 49.03 -43.09
C THR A 54 -3.37 48.77 -43.97
N THR A 55 -4.65 48.99 -43.57
CA THR A 55 -5.29 49.47 -42.30
C THR A 55 -6.76 48.93 -42.26
N THR A 56 -7.71 49.19 -41.35
CA THR A 56 -8.02 50.34 -40.46
C THR A 56 -8.85 49.87 -39.22
N SER A 57 -9.67 50.72 -38.57
CA SER A 57 -10.53 50.40 -37.41
C SER A 57 -11.86 51.19 -37.43
N ARG A 58 -12.85 50.81 -36.60
CA ARG A 58 -13.84 51.76 -36.04
C ARG A 58 -14.55 51.27 -34.77
N GLN A 59 -14.91 52.22 -33.92
CA GLN A 59 -15.73 52.05 -32.70
C GLN A 59 -17.15 52.63 -32.92
N THR A 60 -18.10 52.23 -32.07
CA THR A 60 -19.22 53.10 -31.65
C THR A 60 -19.67 52.73 -30.22
N ALA A 61 -20.24 53.70 -29.50
CA ALA A 61 -20.81 53.57 -28.15
C ALA A 61 -22.17 54.32 -28.10
N ILE A 62 -22.65 54.71 -26.91
CA ILE A 62 -23.92 55.44 -26.58
C ILE A 62 -25.12 54.50 -26.32
N SER A 63 -26.04 54.70 -25.34
CA SER A 63 -25.96 55.30 -23.99
C SER A 63 -27.24 55.00 -23.16
N THR A 64 -27.20 55.24 -21.83
CA THR A 64 -28.30 55.69 -20.94
C THR A 64 -29.72 55.05 -20.99
N SER A 65 -30.17 54.53 -19.83
CA SER A 65 -31.37 55.06 -19.13
C SER A 65 -31.49 54.47 -17.70
N SER A 66 -32.43 54.97 -16.89
CA SER A 66 -32.62 54.66 -15.47
C SER A 66 -34.10 54.39 -15.14
N SER A 67 -34.43 53.56 -14.13
CA SER A 67 -35.57 53.83 -13.22
C SER A 67 -35.76 52.87 -12.02
N THR A 68 -36.18 53.51 -10.93
CA THR A 68 -36.84 53.13 -9.67
C THR A 68 -37.86 51.97 -9.64
N GLN A 69 -37.80 51.19 -8.54
CA GLN A 69 -38.90 50.77 -7.62
C GLN A 69 -40.23 50.09 -8.08
N ILE A 70 -40.49 48.92 -7.44
CA ILE A 70 -41.69 48.56 -6.61
C ILE A 70 -43.05 48.08 -7.24
N LEU A 71 -43.52 46.95 -6.69
CA LEU A 71 -44.89 46.38 -6.52
C LEU A 71 -45.86 46.04 -7.68
N SER A 72 -46.26 44.76 -7.69
CA SER A 72 -47.65 44.26 -7.86
C SER A 72 -48.29 44.35 -9.27
N SER A 73 -49.46 43.76 -9.59
CA SER A 73 -50.47 43.00 -8.81
C SER A 73 -51.16 41.96 -9.75
N SER A 74 -51.45 40.71 -9.36
CA SER A 74 -52.59 40.18 -8.57
C SER A 74 -53.83 39.69 -9.35
N LYS A 75 -54.30 38.47 -9.03
CA LYS A 75 -55.71 38.03 -8.95
C LYS A 75 -55.72 36.87 -7.92
N SER A 76 -56.26 37.07 -6.71
CA SER A 76 -57.67 36.84 -6.29
C SER A 76 -58.00 35.33 -6.19
N THR A 77 -58.55 34.78 -5.10
CA THR A 77 -59.57 35.34 -4.16
C THR A 77 -59.52 34.69 -2.75
N THR A 78 -59.53 35.52 -1.69
CA THR A 78 -60.43 35.53 -0.47
C THR A 78 -60.80 34.23 0.28
N SER A 79 -60.96 34.19 1.63
CA SER A 79 -60.79 35.22 2.70
C SER A 79 -61.03 34.67 4.13
N SER A 80 -60.24 35.13 5.12
CA SER A 80 -60.63 35.54 6.52
C SER A 80 -61.36 34.57 7.50
N PRO A 81 -61.26 34.78 8.85
CA PRO A 81 -60.15 35.34 9.65
C PRO A 81 -59.89 34.68 11.04
N SER A 82 -58.85 35.16 11.74
CA SER A 82 -58.73 35.40 13.21
C SER A 82 -58.21 34.34 14.22
N THR A 83 -57.39 34.87 15.15
CA THR A 83 -57.11 34.50 16.56
C THR A 83 -56.30 33.25 17.00
N THR A 84 -55.13 33.57 17.58
CA THR A 84 -54.36 32.94 18.67
C THR A 84 -55.12 32.83 20.03
N PRO A 85 -54.57 32.24 21.13
CA PRO A 85 -53.50 31.22 21.31
C PRO A 85 -53.81 30.14 22.42
N SER A 86 -52.79 29.35 22.77
CA SER A 86 -52.37 29.02 24.16
C SER A 86 -52.84 27.74 24.90
N LEU A 87 -51.96 27.37 25.86
CA LEU A 87 -52.17 26.69 27.15
C LEU A 87 -52.54 25.20 27.27
N THR A 88 -51.69 24.54 28.05
CA THR A 88 -51.90 23.32 28.85
C THR A 88 -53.21 23.33 29.67
N ARG A 89 -53.84 22.16 29.85
CA ARG A 89 -53.66 21.36 31.09
C ARG A 89 -54.27 19.94 31.02
N THR A 90 -53.81 19.11 31.96
CA THR A 90 -54.46 17.90 32.48
C THR A 90 -55.92 18.19 32.92
N SER A 91 -56.84 17.23 33.06
CA SER A 91 -56.71 15.94 33.76
C SER A 91 -58.03 15.14 33.77
N SER A 92 -57.95 13.80 33.76
CA SER A 92 -58.88 12.86 34.44
C SER A 92 -60.38 12.90 34.00
N THR A 93 -61.29 11.98 34.37
CA THR A 93 -61.35 10.90 35.38
C THR A 93 -62.11 9.67 34.84
N SER A 94 -62.09 8.56 35.61
CA SER A 94 -63.24 7.63 35.86
C SER A 94 -63.78 6.74 34.70
N SER A 95 -64.23 5.50 34.93
CA SER A 95 -64.21 4.63 36.13
C SER A 95 -64.86 3.25 35.84
N ILE A 96 -64.61 2.24 36.70
CA ILE A 96 -65.50 1.08 37.01
C ILE A 96 -65.70 0.06 35.85
N SER A 97 -65.70 -1.27 36.01
CA SER A 97 -65.32 -2.26 37.06
C SER A 97 -65.33 -3.68 36.40
N SER A 98 -65.13 -4.87 36.99
CA SER A 98 -65.18 -5.37 38.39
C SER A 98 -64.54 -6.78 38.51
N LEU A 99 -64.27 -7.23 39.75
CA LEU A 99 -64.28 -8.63 40.25
C LEU A 99 -63.39 -9.69 39.53
N SER A 100 -62.25 -10.09 40.11
CA SER A 100 -62.04 -11.21 41.08
C SER A 100 -61.67 -12.54 40.40
N SER A 101 -60.73 -13.36 40.90
CA SER A 101 -60.49 -13.71 42.32
C SER A 101 -59.03 -14.03 42.74
N THR A 102 -58.89 -14.14 44.06
CA THR A 102 -57.81 -14.65 44.95
C THR A 102 -56.93 -15.83 44.48
N SER A 103 -55.73 -16.11 45.04
CA SER A 103 -54.77 -15.35 45.89
C SER A 103 -53.57 -16.23 46.31
N SER A 104 -52.37 -15.66 46.50
CA SER A 104 -51.48 -15.99 47.63
C SER A 104 -50.41 -14.90 47.85
N ARG A 105 -49.77 -14.88 49.02
CA ARG A 105 -48.71 -13.92 49.43
C ARG A 105 -47.45 -14.69 49.84
N SER A 106 -46.27 -14.13 49.56
CA SER A 106 -45.14 -14.17 50.49
C SER A 106 -44.12 -13.04 50.24
N SER A 107 -43.43 -12.66 51.32
CA SER A 107 -42.22 -11.83 51.46
C SER A 107 -41.38 -11.57 50.19
N SER A 108 -41.11 -10.33 49.76
CA SER A 108 -40.42 -9.20 50.43
C SER A 108 -38.89 -9.29 50.50
N SER A 109 -38.19 -8.46 49.71
CA SER A 109 -36.98 -7.76 50.18
C SER A 109 -36.79 -6.46 49.39
N SER A 110 -36.64 -5.33 50.08
CA SER A 110 -36.35 -4.03 49.50
C SER A 110 -34.86 -3.71 49.67
N ILE A 111 -34.06 -3.98 48.64
CA ILE A 111 -32.63 -3.66 48.67
C ILE A 111 -32.43 -2.17 48.34
N ARG A 112 -32.49 -1.33 49.39
CA ARG A 112 -31.65 -0.14 49.46
C ARG A 112 -30.29 -0.58 50.00
N SER A 113 -29.33 -0.87 49.13
CA SER A 113 -27.92 -0.90 49.50
C SER A 113 -27.30 0.48 49.24
N SER A 114 -26.57 0.98 50.22
CA SER A 114 -25.90 2.27 50.25
C SER A 114 -25.06 2.56 49.00
N MET A 115 -25.24 3.76 48.43
CA MET A 115 -24.10 4.46 47.82
C MET A 115 -23.13 4.84 48.94
N SER A 116 -22.15 3.99 49.20
CA SER A 116 -20.95 4.41 49.93
C SER A 116 -20.19 5.39 49.05
N SER A 117 -19.86 6.57 49.58
CA SER A 117 -19.02 7.56 48.91
C SER A 117 -17.54 7.14 48.94
N SER A 118 -17.23 6.00 48.32
CA SER A 118 -15.87 5.69 47.91
C SER A 118 -15.55 6.50 46.66
N THR A 119 -14.51 7.32 46.70
CA THR A 119 -13.89 7.91 45.50
C THR A 119 -13.06 6.87 44.75
N THR A 120 -13.68 5.73 44.45
CA THR A 120 -13.22 4.79 43.43
C THR A 120 -13.25 5.52 42.09
N SER A 121 -12.08 5.80 41.53
CA SER A 121 -11.94 6.23 40.14
C SER A 121 -12.69 5.25 39.24
N LEU A 122 -13.52 5.77 38.33
CA LEU A 122 -14.15 4.93 37.31
C LEU A 122 -13.04 4.23 36.50
N PRO A 123 -13.23 2.96 36.11
CA PRO A 123 -12.21 2.20 35.42
C PRO A 123 -11.79 2.90 34.12
N LEU A 124 -10.50 3.18 34.00
CA LEU A 124 -9.92 3.75 32.79
C LEU A 124 -9.81 2.66 31.71
N PRO A 125 -9.99 3.01 30.42
CA PRO A 125 -9.85 2.05 29.34
C PRO A 125 -8.39 1.64 29.14
N THR A 126 -8.20 0.45 28.59
CA THR A 126 -6.90 -0.11 28.20
C THR A 126 -6.84 -0.25 26.69
N SER A 127 -5.72 0.16 26.07
CA SER A 127 -5.51 -0.08 24.64
C SER A 127 -5.42 -1.57 24.35
N TYR A 128 -6.09 -2.03 23.29
CA TYR A 128 -5.96 -3.39 22.73
C TYR A 128 -6.05 -3.34 21.20
N VAL A 129 -5.77 -4.46 20.55
CA VAL A 129 -5.91 -4.62 19.09
C VAL A 129 -6.83 -5.81 18.81
N ASP A 130 -7.83 -5.60 17.96
CA ASP A 130 -8.63 -6.67 17.34
C ASP A 130 -8.94 -6.28 15.88
N PHE A 131 -9.07 -7.25 14.98
CA PHE A 131 -9.17 -7.04 13.52
C PHE A 131 -8.07 -6.14 12.90
N GLY A 132 -6.89 -6.05 13.55
CA GLY A 132 -5.80 -5.13 13.17
C GLY A 132 -6.03 -3.67 13.57
N ILE A 133 -7.13 -3.35 14.24
CA ILE A 133 -7.53 -2.00 14.65
C ILE A 133 -7.16 -1.79 16.13
N THR A 134 -6.45 -0.71 16.44
CA THR A 134 -6.17 -0.33 17.83
C THR A 134 -7.38 0.40 18.45
N PHE A 135 -7.94 -0.17 19.52
CA PHE A 135 -9.08 0.36 20.27
C PHE A 135 -8.68 0.77 21.69
N SER A 136 -9.18 1.92 22.14
CA SER A 136 -9.23 2.29 23.57
C SER A 136 -10.41 1.55 24.22
N GLY A 137 -10.12 0.51 25.02
CA GLY A 137 -11.10 -0.51 25.40
C GLY A 137 -11.59 -0.47 26.84
N PHE A 138 -12.90 -0.60 27.04
CA PHE A 138 -13.51 -0.86 28.35
C PHE A 138 -14.13 -2.25 28.40
N LYS A 139 -13.80 -3.04 29.44
CA LYS A 139 -14.39 -4.35 29.69
C LYS A 139 -15.31 -4.33 30.91
N GLU A 140 -16.59 -4.61 30.66
CA GLU A 140 -17.60 -4.88 31.67
C GLU A 140 -17.49 -6.35 32.12
N THR A 141 -17.31 -6.58 33.42
CA THR A 141 -16.98 -7.90 33.99
C THR A 141 -18.18 -8.76 34.38
N LYS A 142 -19.37 -8.18 34.60
CA LYS A 142 -20.57 -8.89 35.10
C LYS A 142 -21.26 -9.70 34.00
N HIS A 143 -21.29 -9.15 32.78
CA HIS A 143 -21.85 -9.77 31.57
C HIS A 143 -20.76 -10.16 30.55
N ASN A 144 -19.48 -9.95 30.91
CA ASN A 144 -18.28 -10.21 30.10
C ASN A 144 -18.31 -9.54 28.72
N ILE A 145 -18.58 -8.23 28.68
CA ILE A 145 -18.70 -7.44 27.45
C ILE A 145 -17.49 -6.53 27.29
N THR A 146 -16.90 -6.48 26.10
CA THR A 146 -15.85 -5.50 25.75
C THR A 146 -16.42 -4.46 24.80
N TYR A 147 -16.11 -3.19 25.05
CA TYR A 147 -16.42 -2.05 24.19
C TYR A 147 -15.13 -1.38 23.73
N GLY A 148 -14.90 -1.33 22.43
CA GLY A 148 -13.73 -0.66 21.82
C GLY A 148 -14.12 0.66 21.15
N PHE A 149 -13.21 1.65 21.17
CA PHE A 149 -13.37 2.93 20.46
C PHE A 149 -12.06 3.35 19.78
N THR A 150 -12.14 3.82 18.54
CA THR A 150 -11.04 4.50 17.84
C THR A 150 -11.57 5.58 16.89
N LEU A 151 -10.87 6.71 16.78
CA LEU A 151 -11.35 7.95 16.15
C LEU A 151 -10.29 8.58 15.23
N PRO A 152 -10.69 9.35 14.19
CA PRO A 152 -9.74 10.15 13.42
C PRO A 152 -9.15 11.30 14.26
N PRO A 153 -7.94 11.81 13.93
CA PRO A 153 -7.30 12.87 14.70
C PRO A 153 -8.03 14.21 14.58
N SER A 154 -8.51 14.74 15.71
CA SER A 154 -9.29 15.98 15.86
C SER A 154 -10.64 16.04 15.12
N ASN A 155 -11.57 16.87 15.64
CA ASN A 155 -12.85 17.23 14.99
C ASN A 155 -13.71 16.05 14.48
N ALA A 156 -13.58 14.87 15.09
CA ALA A 156 -14.20 13.64 14.60
C ALA A 156 -15.74 13.73 14.49
N THR A 157 -16.25 13.63 13.26
CA THR A 157 -17.69 13.45 12.93
C THR A 157 -18.13 11.98 12.93
N GLU A 158 -17.18 11.08 13.17
CA GLU A 158 -17.34 9.63 13.11
C GLU A 158 -16.35 8.90 14.05
N PHE A 159 -16.58 7.61 14.29
CA PHE A 159 -15.64 6.72 14.96
C PHE A 159 -15.82 5.27 14.48
N LEU A 160 -14.81 4.42 14.69
CA LEU A 160 -15.02 2.97 14.70
C LEU A 160 -15.23 2.52 16.16
N GLY A 161 -16.27 1.73 16.39
CA GLY A 161 -16.54 1.11 17.67
C GLY A 161 -16.55 -0.41 17.56
N GLU A 162 -16.31 -1.10 18.66
CA GLU A 162 -16.45 -2.55 18.76
C GLU A 162 -17.38 -2.93 19.93
N ILE A 163 -18.15 -4.00 19.76
CA ILE A 163 -18.81 -4.72 20.84
C ILE A 163 -18.44 -6.21 20.75
N ILE A 164 -17.83 -6.77 21.79
CA ILE A 164 -17.62 -8.22 21.98
C ILE A 164 -18.50 -8.68 23.15
N ALA A 165 -19.39 -9.65 22.94
CA ALA A 165 -20.32 -10.09 23.99
C ALA A 165 -20.69 -11.59 23.90
N PRO A 166 -20.93 -12.27 25.04
CA PRO A 166 -21.53 -13.61 25.06
C PRO A 166 -22.91 -13.68 24.38
N VAL A 167 -23.23 -14.81 23.74
CA VAL A 167 -24.58 -15.07 23.17
C VAL A 167 -25.68 -15.23 24.23
N ALA A 168 -25.33 -15.20 25.52
CA ALA A 168 -26.27 -15.04 26.62
C ALA A 168 -26.92 -13.63 26.62
N ASN A 169 -26.15 -12.61 26.22
CA ASN A 169 -26.62 -11.24 26.09
C ASN A 169 -27.37 -11.11 24.75
N LYS A 170 -28.69 -10.95 24.81
CA LYS A 170 -29.60 -11.05 23.66
C LYS A 170 -29.70 -9.77 22.85
N TRP A 171 -29.40 -8.64 23.45
CA TRP A 171 -28.88 -7.46 22.78
C TRP A 171 -27.94 -6.72 23.72
N VAL A 172 -26.99 -5.98 23.15
CA VAL A 172 -26.03 -5.15 23.87
C VAL A 172 -25.99 -3.78 23.22
N GLY A 173 -25.76 -2.72 23.99
CA GLY A 173 -25.59 -1.40 23.42
C GLY A 173 -24.78 -0.44 24.28
N VAL A 174 -24.31 0.62 23.64
CA VAL A 174 -23.57 1.72 24.24
C VAL A 174 -24.22 3.04 23.85
N ALA A 175 -24.61 3.84 24.85
CA ALA A 175 -24.90 5.24 24.64
C ALA A 175 -23.58 6.02 24.74
N ILE A 176 -23.28 6.81 23.72
CA ILE A 176 -22.02 7.55 23.57
C ILE A 176 -22.00 8.87 24.37
N GLY A 177 -22.68 8.82 25.51
CA GLY A 177 -22.84 9.89 26.48
C GLY A 177 -23.51 9.33 27.74
N SER A 178 -24.05 10.23 28.56
CA SER A 178 -24.99 9.87 29.62
C SER A 178 -26.40 9.58 29.04
N LEU A 179 -27.44 9.67 29.87
CA LEU A 179 -28.81 9.76 29.40
C LEU A 179 -29.03 10.97 28.47
N ASN A 180 -30.04 10.88 27.60
CA ASN A 180 -30.32 11.81 26.48
C ASN A 180 -29.15 11.91 25.50
N SER A 181 -28.71 10.78 24.97
CA SER A 181 -27.64 10.69 23.97
C SER A 181 -27.90 9.68 22.86
N ASN A 182 -27.14 9.82 21.78
CA ASN A 182 -27.02 8.82 20.72
C ASN A 182 -26.59 7.46 21.32
N MET A 183 -27.12 6.37 20.77
CA MET A 183 -26.86 5.01 21.24
C MET A 183 -26.68 4.05 20.06
N ILE A 184 -25.70 3.16 20.15
CA ILE A 184 -25.52 2.06 19.21
C ILE A 184 -25.94 0.78 19.93
N ALA A 185 -26.70 -0.08 19.26
CA ALA A 185 -27.04 -1.42 19.74
C ALA A 185 -26.65 -2.48 18.71
N GLY A 186 -26.40 -3.70 19.17
CA GLY A 186 -26.12 -4.86 18.34
C GLY A 186 -26.66 -6.14 18.97
N TRP A 187 -26.98 -7.11 18.13
CA TRP A 187 -27.37 -8.47 18.53
C TRP A 187 -27.08 -9.47 17.41
N PRO A 188 -26.80 -10.75 17.73
CA PRO A 188 -26.60 -11.78 16.73
C PRO A 188 -27.93 -12.18 16.08
N ASN A 189 -27.92 -12.36 14.77
CA ASN A 189 -28.97 -12.96 13.97
C ASN A 189 -28.34 -13.98 13.02
N ASP A 190 -28.59 -15.27 13.28
CA ASP A 190 -27.87 -16.41 12.69
C ASP A 190 -26.34 -16.26 12.74
N THR A 191 -25.68 -16.02 11.60
CA THR A 191 -24.21 -15.89 11.48
C THR A 191 -23.72 -14.44 11.45
N GLN A 192 -24.62 -13.46 11.53
CA GLN A 192 -24.33 -12.03 11.38
C GLN A 192 -24.69 -11.28 12.66
N VAL A 193 -24.15 -10.06 12.83
CA VAL A 193 -24.60 -9.13 13.88
C VAL A 193 -25.42 -8.02 13.23
N VAL A 194 -26.67 -7.86 13.67
CA VAL A 194 -27.53 -6.76 13.24
C VAL A 194 -27.21 -5.54 14.07
N GLY A 195 -26.49 -4.61 13.44
CA GLY A 195 -26.18 -3.30 13.98
C GLY A 195 -27.38 -2.36 13.94
N SER A 196 -27.48 -1.47 14.93
CA SER A 196 -28.70 -0.70 15.14
C SER A 196 -28.44 0.70 15.72
N SER A 197 -28.90 1.73 15.02
CA SER A 197 -28.85 3.13 15.47
C SER A 197 -30.04 3.47 16.38
N ARG A 198 -29.74 4.06 17.55
CA ARG A 198 -30.70 4.34 18.62
C ARG A 198 -30.45 5.70 19.29
N PHE A 199 -31.40 6.09 20.14
CA PHE A 199 -31.28 7.19 21.09
C PHE A 199 -31.76 6.72 22.47
N LEU A 200 -30.99 7.03 23.53
CA LEU A 200 -31.29 6.68 24.92
C LEU A 200 -31.86 7.89 25.65
N SER A 201 -33.15 7.87 25.98
CA SER A 201 -33.80 8.94 26.74
C SER A 201 -33.52 8.86 28.25
N SER A 202 -33.73 9.98 28.96
CA SER A 202 -33.68 10.03 30.43
C SER A 202 -34.77 9.22 31.15
N GLY A 203 -35.75 8.68 30.42
CA GLY A 203 -36.70 7.68 30.93
C GLY A 203 -36.25 6.24 30.73
N LEU A 204 -35.00 6.01 30.28
CA LEU A 204 -34.47 4.71 29.84
C LEU A 204 -35.21 4.06 28.65
N ALA A 205 -36.12 4.79 28.00
CA ALA A 205 -36.68 4.34 26.73
C ALA A 205 -35.63 4.51 25.62
N VAL A 206 -35.38 3.42 24.90
CA VAL A 206 -34.49 3.32 23.74
C VAL A 206 -35.34 3.33 22.47
N GLN A 207 -35.01 4.18 21.50
CA GLN A 207 -35.80 4.37 20.27
C GLN A 207 -34.92 4.40 19.01
N PRO A 208 -35.39 3.97 17.83
CA PRO A 208 -34.67 4.11 16.54
C PRO A 208 -34.21 5.53 16.23
N ASN A 209 -33.01 5.69 15.67
CA ASN A 209 -32.41 6.99 15.36
C ASN A 209 -31.85 7.03 13.92
N LEU A 210 -32.68 7.48 12.98
CA LEU A 210 -32.40 7.48 11.54
C LEU A 210 -31.40 8.57 11.09
N VAL A 211 -30.80 9.35 12.01
CA VAL A 211 -29.84 10.41 11.69
C VAL A 211 -28.40 9.88 11.65
N MET A 212 -28.09 8.85 12.43
CA MET A 212 -26.78 8.22 12.47
C MET A 212 -26.64 7.20 11.34
N ASN A 213 -25.56 7.30 10.58
CA ASN A 213 -25.20 6.28 9.59
C ASN A 213 -24.27 5.25 10.24
N LEU A 214 -24.61 3.97 10.10
CA LEU A 214 -23.96 2.86 10.79
C LEU A 214 -23.61 1.79 9.76
N THR A 215 -22.37 1.32 9.76
CA THR A 215 -21.87 0.35 8.78
C THR A 215 -21.00 -0.70 9.48
N THR A 216 -21.30 -1.98 9.31
CA THR A 216 -20.43 -3.06 9.81
C THR A 216 -19.10 -3.05 9.06
N VAL A 217 -17.99 -3.12 9.80
CA VAL A 217 -16.62 -3.25 9.28
C VAL A 217 -16.17 -4.71 9.38
N ALA A 218 -16.46 -5.36 10.52
CA ALA A 218 -16.27 -6.79 10.73
C ALA A 218 -17.33 -7.32 11.71
N SER A 219 -17.71 -8.59 11.59
CA SER A 219 -18.52 -9.26 12.62
C SER A 219 -18.28 -10.77 12.61
N SER A 220 -18.36 -11.38 13.79
CA SER A 220 -18.36 -12.83 13.94
C SER A 220 -19.43 -13.27 14.95
N VAL A 221 -20.02 -14.44 14.73
CA VAL A 221 -20.95 -15.08 15.66
C VAL A 221 -20.53 -16.54 15.82
N ASN A 222 -20.37 -17.00 17.07
CA ASN A 222 -20.11 -18.40 17.39
C ASN A 222 -20.99 -18.86 18.57
N ASN A 223 -20.91 -20.15 18.92
CA ASN A 223 -21.75 -20.79 19.94
C ASN A 223 -21.62 -20.19 21.36
N THR A 224 -20.65 -19.30 21.61
CA THR A 224 -20.38 -18.70 22.93
C THR A 224 -20.42 -17.17 22.93
N HIS A 225 -19.91 -16.53 21.87
CA HIS A 225 -19.75 -15.09 21.77
C HIS A 225 -20.06 -14.59 20.36
N TRP A 226 -20.34 -13.29 20.26
CA TRP A 226 -20.31 -12.51 19.02
C TRP A 226 -19.37 -11.31 19.19
N SER A 227 -18.69 -10.92 18.11
CA SER A 227 -17.99 -9.64 18.00
C SER A 227 -18.55 -8.86 16.81
N TRP A 228 -18.54 -7.53 16.91
CA TRP A 228 -18.98 -6.62 15.87
C TRP A 228 -18.21 -5.29 15.94
N VAL A 229 -17.39 -5.05 14.92
CA VAL A 229 -16.75 -3.77 14.65
C VAL A 229 -17.60 -2.99 13.66
N TYR A 230 -17.88 -1.73 13.96
CA TYR A 230 -18.74 -0.86 13.15
C TYR A 230 -18.16 0.55 13.00
N ARG A 231 -18.37 1.13 11.82
CA ARG A 231 -18.21 2.56 11.57
C ARG A 231 -19.51 3.28 11.93
N CYS A 232 -19.40 4.28 12.78
CA CYS A 232 -20.49 5.15 13.19
C CYS A 232 -20.20 6.56 12.67
N ALA A 233 -20.99 7.05 11.70
CA ALA A 233 -20.83 8.35 11.08
C ALA A 233 -22.05 9.26 11.37
N ASN A 234 -21.80 10.57 11.50
CA ASN A 234 -22.77 11.59 11.93
C ASN A 234 -23.38 11.31 13.33
N CYS A 235 -22.68 10.57 14.18
CA CYS A 235 -23.15 10.21 15.51
C CYS A 235 -22.44 10.93 16.65
N THR A 236 -21.35 11.67 16.38
CA THR A 236 -20.58 12.34 17.44
C THR A 236 -21.24 13.59 18.02
N GLU A 237 -22.32 14.11 17.41
CA GLU A 237 -23.18 15.17 17.94
C GLU A 237 -24.66 14.73 17.99
N TRP A 238 -25.44 15.28 18.93
CA TRP A 238 -26.89 15.01 19.07
C TRP A 238 -27.65 16.17 19.72
N SER A 239 -28.99 16.08 19.71
CA SER A 239 -29.85 17.04 20.41
C SER A 239 -29.64 16.94 21.93
N GLY A 240 -28.78 17.81 22.47
CA GLY A 240 -28.44 17.89 23.90
C GLY A 240 -26.98 17.62 24.25
N GLY A 241 -26.11 17.27 23.29
CA GLY A 241 -24.70 17.01 23.60
C GLY A 241 -23.85 16.62 22.40
N LYS A 242 -22.55 16.40 22.66
CA LYS A 242 -21.60 15.83 21.71
C LYS A 242 -20.44 15.15 22.42
N LEU A 243 -19.72 14.30 21.69
CA LEU A 243 -18.53 13.62 22.19
C LEU A 243 -17.40 14.60 22.53
N ALA A 244 -16.80 14.40 23.70
CA ALA A 244 -15.60 15.10 24.15
C ALA A 244 -14.33 14.56 23.44
N VAL A 245 -14.26 14.64 22.11
CA VAL A 245 -13.27 13.96 21.26
C VAL A 245 -11.79 14.19 21.63
N ASN A 246 -11.47 15.34 22.25
CA ASN A 246 -10.12 15.70 22.70
C ASN A 246 -9.93 15.51 24.23
N GLY A 247 -10.61 14.55 24.84
CA GLY A 247 -10.51 14.27 26.27
C GLY A 247 -11.35 13.08 26.72
N THR A 248 -11.81 13.10 27.96
CA THR A 248 -12.58 12.00 28.57
C THR A 248 -14.09 12.22 28.47
N GLN A 249 -14.82 11.16 28.12
CA GLN A 249 -16.27 11.15 27.98
C GLN A 249 -16.91 10.12 28.92
N SER A 250 -17.96 10.53 29.64
CA SER A 250 -18.82 9.57 30.33
C SER A 250 -19.68 8.82 29.32
N MET A 251 -19.52 7.50 29.25
CA MET A 251 -20.30 6.59 28.39
C MET A 251 -21.26 5.74 29.23
N THR A 252 -22.31 5.18 28.61
CA THR A 252 -23.30 4.32 29.28
C THR A 252 -23.41 2.98 28.55
N TRP A 253 -23.20 1.85 29.24
CA TRP A 253 -23.41 0.50 28.68
C TRP A 253 -24.76 -0.07 29.08
N LEU A 254 -25.38 -0.86 28.20
CA LEU A 254 -26.73 -1.41 28.36
C LEU A 254 -26.78 -2.87 27.88
N VAL A 255 -27.51 -3.73 28.61
CA VAL A 255 -27.70 -5.16 28.29
C VAL A 255 -29.18 -5.54 28.33
N GLY A 256 -29.63 -6.29 27.33
CA GLY A 256 -30.89 -7.03 27.35
C GLY A 256 -30.66 -8.53 27.38
N LEU A 257 -31.25 -9.23 28.36
CA LEU A 257 -31.16 -10.69 28.50
C LEU A 257 -32.36 -11.43 27.88
N GLN A 258 -33.24 -10.70 27.19
CA GLN A 258 -34.42 -11.25 26.49
C GLN A 258 -34.31 -10.99 24.97
N PRO A 259 -34.73 -11.91 24.10
CA PRO A 259 -34.63 -11.76 22.64
C PRO A 259 -35.19 -10.45 22.09
N VAL A 260 -34.59 -9.98 20.98
CA VAL A 260 -35.17 -8.92 20.13
C VAL A 260 -36.39 -9.49 19.40
N LEU A 261 -37.45 -8.68 19.26
CA LEU A 261 -38.76 -9.14 18.77
C LEU A 261 -38.75 -9.55 17.28
N THR A 262 -37.86 -8.94 16.50
CA THR A 262 -37.69 -9.16 15.06
C THR A 262 -36.18 -9.03 14.79
N PRO A 263 -35.38 -10.08 15.09
CA PRO A 263 -33.92 -10.00 15.13
C PRO A 263 -33.29 -9.69 13.77
N GLU A 264 -34.02 -9.86 12.67
CA GLU A 264 -33.61 -9.48 11.32
C GLU A 264 -33.76 -7.97 11.01
N ALA A 265 -34.45 -7.20 11.87
CA ALA A 265 -34.80 -5.80 11.60
C ALA A 265 -34.02 -4.81 12.50
N ASP A 266 -33.18 -3.98 11.88
CA ASP A 266 -32.38 -2.93 12.53
C ASP A 266 -33.20 -1.93 13.37
N ASN A 267 -34.48 -1.72 13.01
CA ASN A 267 -35.45 -0.84 13.68
C ASN A 267 -36.31 -1.54 14.75
N SER A 268 -36.10 -2.83 15.02
CA SER A 268 -36.92 -3.63 15.94
C SER A 268 -36.96 -3.10 17.38
N THR A 269 -38.09 -3.33 18.05
CA THR A 269 -38.30 -3.03 19.46
C THR A 269 -37.38 -3.91 20.31
N LEU A 270 -36.41 -3.28 20.97
CA LEU A 270 -35.54 -3.94 21.92
C LEU A 270 -36.32 -4.34 23.18
N SER A 271 -35.96 -5.49 23.76
CA SER A 271 -36.49 -5.93 25.05
C SER A 271 -36.03 -5.02 26.19
N ALA A 272 -36.70 -5.09 27.35
CA ALA A 272 -36.38 -4.21 28.48
C ALA A 272 -34.92 -4.34 28.94
N ILE A 273 -34.28 -3.18 29.20
CA ILE A 273 -32.93 -3.08 29.76
C ILE A 273 -32.88 -3.93 31.03
N SER A 274 -32.06 -4.97 30.99
CA SER A 274 -31.87 -5.95 32.06
C SER A 274 -30.77 -5.54 33.02
N ASP A 275 -29.79 -4.76 32.54
CA ASP A 275 -28.77 -4.11 33.36
C ASP A 275 -28.15 -2.90 32.64
N ILE A 276 -27.57 -1.97 33.41
CA ILE A 276 -27.03 -0.70 32.92
C ILE A 276 -25.91 -0.18 33.82
N GLY A 277 -24.88 0.44 33.23
CA GLY A 277 -23.79 1.07 33.98
C GLY A 277 -23.08 2.16 33.17
N THR A 278 -22.07 2.78 33.78
CA THR A 278 -21.30 3.88 33.15
C THR A 278 -19.80 3.73 33.39
N TRP A 279 -19.00 4.29 32.51
CA TRP A 279 -17.55 4.41 32.66
C TRP A 279 -17.04 5.73 32.06
N GLN A 280 -15.75 6.01 32.22
CA GLN A 280 -15.07 7.14 31.60
C GLN A 280 -14.21 6.63 30.44
N GLN A 281 -14.63 6.93 29.22
CA GLN A 281 -13.88 6.62 28.01
C GLN A 281 -12.88 7.75 27.73
N ASP A 282 -11.59 7.45 27.69
CA ASP A 282 -10.61 8.38 27.11
C ASP A 282 -10.72 8.32 25.58
N LEU A 283 -11.14 9.43 24.98
CA LEU A 283 -11.27 9.60 23.53
C LEU A 283 -10.04 10.29 22.92
N ALA A 284 -9.22 10.99 23.72
CA ALA A 284 -7.94 11.51 23.27
C ALA A 284 -6.96 10.34 23.04
N ALA A 285 -6.90 9.40 23.99
CA ALA A 285 -6.16 8.13 23.85
C ALA A 285 -6.77 7.17 22.80
N ALA A 286 -7.96 7.49 22.27
CA ALA A 286 -8.60 6.75 21.19
C ALA A 286 -8.41 7.39 19.81
N GLN A 287 -7.70 8.53 19.70
CA GLN A 287 -7.38 9.11 18.39
C GLN A 287 -6.26 8.31 17.72
N ASN A 288 -6.47 7.92 16.45
CA ASN A 288 -5.53 7.10 15.70
C ASN A 288 -5.19 7.79 14.37
N SER A 289 -3.89 8.04 14.13
CA SER A 289 -3.36 8.63 12.90
C SER A 289 -3.64 7.77 11.66
N GLY A 290 -3.60 6.45 11.82
CA GLY A 290 -3.94 5.45 10.80
C GLY A 290 -5.44 5.18 10.63
N TYR A 291 -6.35 5.97 11.23
CA TYR A 291 -7.81 5.76 11.14
C TYR A 291 -8.32 5.56 9.70
N SER A 292 -7.74 6.30 8.73
CA SER A 292 -8.04 6.17 7.30
C SER A 292 -7.81 4.76 6.74
N ASN A 293 -6.85 4.02 7.28
CA ASN A 293 -6.46 2.70 6.79
C ASN A 293 -7.52 1.67 7.20
N PHE A 294 -8.02 1.75 8.44
CA PHE A 294 -9.11 0.91 8.94
C PHE A 294 -10.47 1.17 8.26
N THR A 295 -10.60 2.24 7.45
CA THR A 295 -11.75 2.42 6.54
C THR A 295 -11.67 1.58 5.24
N VAL A 296 -10.63 0.73 5.09
CA VAL A 296 -10.40 -0.16 3.94
C VAL A 296 -9.82 -1.52 4.35
N ALA A 297 -8.88 -1.54 5.31
CA ALA A 297 -7.85 -2.59 5.41
C ALA A 297 -8.21 -3.82 6.27
N SER A 298 -9.50 -4.08 6.56
CA SER A 298 -9.93 -5.30 7.29
C SER A 298 -11.10 -6.04 6.63
N SER A 299 -11.51 -5.63 5.43
CA SER A 299 -12.65 -6.22 4.72
C SER A 299 -12.21 -6.91 3.43
N SER A 300 -12.64 -8.17 3.25
CA SER A 300 -12.58 -8.88 1.96
C SER A 300 -13.60 -8.36 0.94
N SER A 301 -14.28 -7.24 1.22
CA SER A 301 -15.19 -6.55 0.33
C SER A 301 -14.56 -5.30 -0.29
N TRP A 302 -15.10 -4.90 -1.43
CA TRP A 302 -14.63 -3.76 -2.20
C TRP A 302 -15.14 -2.44 -1.63
N VAL A 303 -14.23 -1.47 -1.45
CA VAL A 303 -14.53 -0.13 -0.95
C VAL A 303 -14.39 0.90 -2.06
N ARG A 304 -15.53 1.53 -2.43
CA ARG A 304 -15.54 2.66 -3.36
C ARG A 304 -14.74 3.83 -2.79
N ARG A 305 -13.85 4.42 -3.60
CA ARG A 305 -13.06 5.61 -3.25
C ARG A 305 -13.47 6.80 -4.13
N THR A 306 -13.04 8.00 -3.74
CA THR A 306 -13.21 9.22 -4.55
C THR A 306 -11.89 9.50 -5.23
N MET A 307 -11.83 9.36 -6.55
CA MET A 307 -10.57 9.36 -7.33
C MET A 307 -9.84 10.71 -7.27
N PHE A 308 -10.55 11.83 -7.46
CA PHE A 308 -9.95 13.15 -7.60
C PHE A 308 -10.29 14.10 -6.43
N PRO A 309 -9.34 14.91 -5.92
CA PRO A 309 -9.59 15.93 -4.89
C PRO A 309 -10.52 17.09 -5.28
N SER A 310 -10.92 17.19 -6.56
CA SER A 310 -11.68 18.34 -7.09
C SER A 310 -12.71 17.90 -8.15
N LYS A 311 -13.58 18.83 -8.56
CA LYS A 311 -14.65 18.59 -9.55
C LYS A 311 -14.16 18.35 -11.00
N SER A 312 -12.85 18.40 -11.26
CA SER A 312 -12.24 18.04 -12.55
C SER A 312 -12.26 16.51 -12.76
N ILE A 313 -13.42 15.99 -13.14
CA ILE A 313 -13.63 14.55 -13.38
C ILE A 313 -13.00 14.11 -14.70
N GLY A 314 -12.13 13.09 -14.65
CA GLY A 314 -11.77 12.32 -15.84
C GLY A 314 -12.97 11.50 -16.35
N GLN A 315 -13.38 11.71 -17.59
CA GLN A 315 -14.43 10.93 -18.26
C GLN A 315 -13.80 9.93 -19.23
N SER A 316 -14.34 8.71 -19.34
CA SER A 316 -13.95 7.77 -20.39
C SER A 316 -15.16 7.19 -21.09
N ARG A 317 -15.30 7.53 -22.39
CA ARG A 317 -16.32 6.98 -23.30
C ARG A 317 -16.16 5.47 -23.47
N TYR A 318 -14.94 4.97 -23.40
CA TYR A 318 -14.59 3.55 -23.53
C TYR A 318 -14.12 3.01 -22.18
N GLY A 319 -13.79 1.73 -22.11
CA GLY A 319 -13.06 1.18 -20.94
C GLY A 319 -11.78 2.00 -20.70
N PRO A 320 -11.52 2.46 -19.46
CA PRO A 320 -10.26 3.12 -19.11
C PRO A 320 -9.13 2.10 -18.97
N ALA A 321 -7.89 2.56 -18.80
CA ALA A 321 -6.73 1.73 -18.47
C ALA A 321 -6.12 2.13 -17.11
N ILE A 322 -5.54 1.16 -16.41
CA ILE A 322 -4.71 1.38 -15.23
C ILE A 322 -3.47 0.47 -15.28
N ALA A 323 -2.35 0.95 -14.76
CA ALA A 323 -1.14 0.18 -14.50
C ALA A 323 -0.44 0.71 -13.24
N THR A 324 0.54 -0.04 -12.73
CA THR A 324 1.57 0.48 -11.83
C THR A 324 2.74 1.04 -12.64
N HIS A 325 3.41 2.06 -12.12
CA HIS A 325 4.72 2.56 -12.59
C HIS A 325 5.34 3.47 -11.52
N ALA A 326 6.64 3.32 -11.24
CA ALA A 326 7.39 4.10 -10.24
C ALA A 326 6.66 4.29 -8.89
N GLY A 327 6.22 3.18 -8.27
CA GLY A 327 5.52 3.14 -6.98
C GLY A 327 4.12 3.77 -6.98
N LYS A 328 3.52 4.01 -8.15
CA LYS A 328 2.26 4.77 -8.31
C LYS A 328 1.28 4.05 -9.22
N LEU A 329 -0.01 4.30 -9.01
CA LEU A 329 -1.07 3.96 -9.96
C LEU A 329 -1.10 5.00 -11.07
N TRP A 330 -1.10 4.56 -12.32
CA TRP A 330 -1.27 5.41 -13.50
C TRP A 330 -2.53 5.02 -14.25
N ILE A 331 -3.38 5.99 -14.55
CA ILE A 331 -4.67 5.79 -15.21
C ILE A 331 -4.75 6.59 -16.51
N SER A 332 -5.45 6.04 -17.50
CA SER A 332 -5.69 6.68 -18.80
C SER A 332 -7.12 6.45 -19.29
N GLY A 333 -7.67 7.39 -20.06
CA GLY A 333 -9.03 7.33 -20.58
C GLY A 333 -9.24 8.22 -21.80
N VAL A 334 -10.42 8.11 -22.42
CA VAL A 334 -10.75 8.75 -23.69
C VAL A 334 -12.02 9.59 -23.55
N ILE A 335 -11.92 10.92 -23.65
CA ILE A 335 -13.07 11.83 -23.50
C ILE A 335 -13.99 11.80 -24.74
N ASN A 336 -15.11 12.51 -24.67
CA ASN A 336 -16.20 12.44 -25.66
C ASN A 336 -15.85 12.93 -27.09
N ASP A 337 -14.78 13.71 -27.26
CA ASP A 337 -14.24 14.10 -28.58
C ASP A 337 -13.20 13.09 -29.13
N GLN A 338 -12.86 12.07 -28.33
CA GLN A 338 -11.87 11.00 -28.55
C GLN A 338 -10.41 11.33 -28.18
N SER A 339 -10.15 12.50 -27.58
CA SER A 339 -8.82 12.83 -27.06
C SER A 339 -8.47 11.97 -25.83
N LEU A 340 -7.18 11.63 -25.70
CA LEU A 340 -6.64 10.90 -24.55
C LEU A 340 -6.31 11.83 -23.35
N TRP A 341 -6.44 11.30 -22.14
CA TRP A 341 -6.00 11.92 -20.89
C TRP A 341 -5.36 10.89 -19.95
N TYR A 342 -4.53 11.35 -19.02
CA TYR A 342 -3.93 10.51 -17.97
C TYR A 342 -3.90 11.19 -16.60
N ALA A 343 -3.69 10.41 -15.54
CA ALA A 343 -3.36 10.88 -14.19
C ALA A 343 -2.53 9.84 -13.44
N SER A 344 -1.73 10.27 -12.47
CA SER A 344 -0.98 9.38 -11.54
C SER A 344 -1.50 9.54 -10.10
N GLY A 345 -1.31 8.53 -9.26
CA GLY A 345 -1.86 8.48 -7.91
C GLY A 345 -1.34 7.32 -7.05
N THR A 346 -1.97 7.14 -5.90
CA THR A 346 -1.66 6.11 -4.90
C THR A 346 -2.93 5.34 -4.51
N ASN A 347 -2.79 4.36 -3.61
CA ASN A 347 -3.89 3.65 -2.92
C ASN A 347 -4.85 4.56 -2.08
N THR A 348 -4.67 5.89 -2.11
CA THR A 348 -5.56 6.86 -1.44
C THR A 348 -6.03 8.04 -2.30
N VAL A 349 -5.27 8.48 -3.32
CA VAL A 349 -5.60 9.72 -4.08
C VAL A 349 -4.94 9.75 -5.47
N PHE A 350 -5.61 10.32 -6.46
CA PHE A 350 -5.02 10.69 -7.76
C PHE A 350 -4.80 12.21 -7.90
N ALA A 351 -3.73 12.57 -8.62
CA ALA A 351 -3.50 13.93 -9.08
C ALA A 351 -4.59 14.39 -10.08
N GLN A 352 -4.63 15.69 -10.37
CA GLN A 352 -5.49 16.22 -11.43
C GLN A 352 -5.09 15.63 -12.78
N SER A 353 -6.08 15.27 -13.60
CA SER A 353 -5.84 14.70 -14.93
C SER A 353 -5.27 15.71 -15.93
N THR A 354 -4.31 15.24 -16.72
CA THR A 354 -3.71 15.94 -17.87
C THR A 354 -4.39 15.45 -19.14
N THR A 355 -4.98 16.36 -19.91
CA THR A 355 -5.69 16.05 -21.17
C THR A 355 -4.82 16.31 -22.40
N ASN A 356 -5.26 15.80 -23.55
CA ASN A 356 -4.66 16.00 -24.87
C ASN A 356 -3.25 15.39 -25.00
N VAL A 357 -3.07 14.15 -24.53
CA VAL A 357 -1.82 13.37 -24.72
C VAL A 357 -1.38 13.43 -26.18
N ASN A 358 -0.29 14.16 -26.45
CA ASN A 358 0.28 14.44 -27.78
C ASN A 358 -0.73 14.88 -28.86
N SER A 359 -1.90 15.41 -28.47
CA SER A 359 -3.07 15.66 -29.34
C SER A 359 -3.60 14.42 -30.09
N GLU A 360 -3.32 13.22 -29.58
CA GLU A 360 -3.76 11.94 -30.14
C GLU A 360 -5.26 11.68 -29.92
N ILE A 361 -5.87 10.96 -30.87
CA ILE A 361 -7.29 10.58 -30.85
C ILE A 361 -7.47 9.08 -31.03
N ALA A 362 -8.22 8.46 -30.12
CA ALA A 362 -8.40 7.01 -30.05
C ALA A 362 -9.74 6.52 -30.65
N ALA A 363 -9.74 5.35 -31.27
CA ALA A 363 -10.96 4.69 -31.76
C ALA A 363 -11.73 3.96 -30.65
N GLU A 364 -11.02 3.52 -29.62
CA GLU A 364 -11.45 2.65 -28.52
C GLU A 364 -10.66 2.99 -27.24
N GLY A 365 -10.85 2.24 -26.16
CA GLY A 365 -10.11 2.38 -24.90
C GLY A 365 -8.60 2.11 -25.03
N PRO A 366 -7.77 2.76 -24.19
CA PRO A 366 -6.33 2.54 -24.16
C PRO A 366 -5.95 1.26 -23.38
N ALA A 367 -4.67 0.92 -23.41
CA ALA A 367 -3.99 -0.02 -22.53
C ALA A 367 -2.74 0.66 -21.92
N LEU A 368 -2.41 0.32 -20.69
CA LEU A 368 -1.20 0.76 -19.97
C LEU A 368 -0.45 -0.46 -19.42
N ALA A 369 0.87 -0.38 -19.36
CA ALA A 369 1.75 -1.26 -18.58
C ALA A 369 3.08 -0.55 -18.33
N GLU A 370 3.73 -0.78 -17.19
CA GLU A 370 5.17 -0.57 -17.06
C GLU A 370 5.91 -1.69 -17.81
N PHE A 371 7.07 -1.38 -18.38
CA PHE A 371 8.09 -2.36 -18.76
C PHE A 371 9.45 -1.68 -18.90
N ALA A 372 10.46 -2.19 -18.17
CA ALA A 372 11.83 -1.70 -18.12
C ALA A 372 11.90 -0.22 -17.70
N ASP A 373 11.27 0.10 -16.55
CA ASP A 373 11.19 1.44 -15.95
C ASP A 373 10.54 2.51 -16.83
N VAL A 374 9.72 2.08 -17.79
CA VAL A 374 8.99 2.96 -18.70
C VAL A 374 7.51 2.60 -18.69
N LEU A 375 6.65 3.58 -18.42
CA LEU A 375 5.22 3.44 -18.64
C LEU A 375 4.89 3.50 -20.14
N HIS A 376 4.33 2.42 -20.66
CA HIS A 376 3.86 2.30 -22.05
C HIS A 376 2.36 2.54 -22.14
N LEU A 377 1.94 3.26 -23.19
CA LEU A 377 0.55 3.51 -23.55
C LEU A 377 0.28 3.02 -24.98
N VAL A 378 -0.70 2.14 -25.15
CA VAL A 378 -1.12 1.62 -26.47
C VAL A 378 -2.62 1.84 -26.68
N PHE A 379 -3.01 2.29 -27.87
CA PHE A 379 -4.43 2.53 -28.21
C PHE A 379 -4.66 2.43 -29.74
N PRO A 380 -5.86 2.04 -30.21
CA PRO A 380 -6.17 2.10 -31.64
C PRO A 380 -6.37 3.55 -32.10
N ASP A 381 -5.65 3.98 -33.14
CA ASP A 381 -5.75 5.31 -33.76
C ASP A 381 -7.12 5.53 -34.41
N LYS A 382 -7.73 6.71 -34.20
CA LYS A 382 -9.09 6.97 -34.68
C LYS A 382 -9.25 7.01 -36.20
N THR A 383 -8.19 7.32 -36.94
CA THR A 383 -8.23 7.56 -38.39
C THR A 383 -7.95 6.29 -39.19
N THR A 384 -7.12 5.39 -38.64
CA THR A 384 -6.56 4.22 -39.32
C THR A 384 -6.95 2.89 -38.68
N GLY A 385 -7.28 2.88 -37.38
CA GLY A 385 -7.50 1.65 -36.60
C GLY A 385 -6.21 0.92 -36.21
N ASN A 386 -5.04 1.37 -36.68
CA ASN A 386 -3.75 0.82 -36.27
C ASN A 386 -3.46 1.17 -34.81
N LEU A 387 -2.86 0.26 -34.06
CA LEU A 387 -2.39 0.55 -32.72
C LEU A 387 -1.23 1.55 -32.78
N VAL A 388 -1.36 2.62 -32.01
CA VAL A 388 -0.29 3.58 -31.69
C VAL A 388 0.28 3.23 -30.33
N HIS A 389 1.58 3.37 -30.20
CA HIS A 389 2.37 3.15 -28.99
C HIS A 389 3.11 4.44 -28.62
N LEU A 390 3.08 4.76 -27.33
CA LEU A 390 3.82 5.85 -26.71
C LEU A 390 4.54 5.31 -25.47
N GLN A 391 5.72 5.87 -25.20
CA GLN A 391 6.49 5.68 -23.97
C GLN A 391 6.42 6.97 -23.15
N TYR A 392 6.30 6.87 -21.83
CA TYR A 392 6.44 8.01 -20.92
C TYR A 392 7.92 8.26 -20.60
N ASP A 393 8.29 9.52 -20.43
CA ASP A 393 9.60 9.96 -19.95
C ASP A 393 9.39 10.72 -18.64
N ASP A 394 9.73 10.09 -17.51
CA ASP A 394 9.60 10.68 -16.18
C ASP A 394 10.54 11.87 -15.93
N ALA A 395 11.67 11.96 -16.65
CA ALA A 395 12.62 13.06 -16.48
C ALA A 395 12.14 14.36 -17.15
N SER A 396 11.38 14.28 -18.25
CA SER A 396 10.65 15.43 -18.81
C SER A 396 9.19 15.54 -18.37
N ALA A 397 8.65 14.49 -17.76
CA ALA A 397 7.24 14.29 -17.44
C ALA A 397 6.30 14.34 -18.67
N THR A 398 6.75 13.87 -19.84
CA THR A 398 5.99 13.89 -21.10
C THR A 398 5.86 12.52 -21.78
N TRP A 399 4.90 12.41 -22.70
CA TRP A 399 4.78 11.25 -23.59
C TRP A 399 5.67 11.45 -24.83
N GLY A 400 6.56 10.49 -25.08
CA GLY A 400 7.55 10.49 -26.13
C GLY A 400 7.01 10.27 -27.55
N GLN A 401 7.86 9.74 -28.43
CA GLN A 401 7.56 9.66 -29.86
C GLN A 401 6.37 8.73 -30.17
N ARG A 402 5.45 9.22 -31.01
CA ARG A 402 4.40 8.42 -31.65
C ARG A 402 4.98 7.30 -32.51
N VAL A 403 4.75 6.05 -32.13
CA VAL A 403 5.06 4.86 -32.94
C VAL A 403 3.75 4.26 -33.45
N VAL A 404 3.62 4.06 -34.76
CA VAL A 404 2.46 3.37 -35.37
C VAL A 404 2.85 1.93 -35.68
N THR A 405 2.09 0.97 -35.16
CA THR A 405 2.32 -0.45 -35.44
C THR A 405 1.74 -0.88 -36.79
N ALA A 406 2.11 -2.08 -37.23
CA ALA A 406 1.47 -2.77 -38.35
C ALA A 406 0.17 -3.51 -37.96
N PHE A 407 -0.29 -3.37 -36.72
CA PHE A 407 -1.42 -4.11 -36.16
C PHE A 407 -2.65 -3.21 -36.04
N ALA A 408 -3.80 -3.63 -36.56
CA ALA A 408 -5.07 -2.93 -36.37
C ALA A 408 -5.95 -3.68 -35.36
N SER A 409 -6.68 -2.93 -34.52
CA SER A 409 -7.61 -3.52 -33.54
C SER A 409 -8.96 -2.81 -33.54
N THR A 410 -10.04 -3.59 -33.49
CA THR A 410 -11.43 -3.11 -33.46
C THR A 410 -12.05 -3.13 -32.06
N ALA A 411 -11.20 -3.14 -31.04
CA ALA A 411 -11.52 -3.16 -29.61
C ALA A 411 -10.27 -2.68 -28.83
N PRO A 412 -10.39 -2.33 -27.53
CA PRO A 412 -9.26 -2.04 -26.68
C PRO A 412 -8.23 -3.17 -26.68
N ALA A 413 -6.95 -2.82 -26.70
CA ALA A 413 -5.85 -3.75 -26.54
C ALA A 413 -5.64 -4.11 -25.05
N THR A 414 -4.74 -5.05 -24.78
CA THR A 414 -4.23 -5.34 -23.44
C THR A 414 -2.72 -5.59 -23.50
N LEU A 415 -2.03 -5.24 -22.42
CA LEU A 415 -0.57 -5.31 -22.28
C LEU A 415 -0.22 -6.07 -21.00
N THR A 416 0.90 -6.82 -21.03
CA THR A 416 1.55 -7.35 -19.82
C THR A 416 3.05 -7.49 -20.06
N THR A 417 3.84 -7.56 -19.00
CA THR A 417 5.26 -7.95 -19.07
C THR A 417 5.39 -9.47 -19.01
N PHE A 418 6.29 -10.04 -19.83
CA PHE A 418 6.62 -11.46 -19.76
C PHE A 418 7.99 -11.75 -20.37
N ASN A 419 8.82 -12.53 -19.68
CA ASN A 419 10.16 -12.98 -20.13
C ASN A 419 11.03 -11.85 -20.73
N GLY A 420 11.13 -10.70 -20.03
CA GLY A 420 11.98 -9.58 -20.45
C GLY A 420 11.43 -8.78 -21.64
N ALA A 421 10.12 -8.79 -21.89
CA ALA A 421 9.49 -8.02 -22.95
C ALA A 421 8.06 -7.58 -22.61
N LEU A 422 7.58 -6.57 -23.34
CA LEU A 422 6.19 -6.13 -23.33
C LEU A 422 5.37 -6.98 -24.33
N VAL A 423 4.37 -7.71 -23.86
CA VAL A 423 3.50 -8.52 -24.71
C VAL A 423 2.13 -7.86 -24.86
N LEU A 424 1.62 -7.84 -26.09
CA LEU A 424 0.37 -7.23 -26.51
C LEU A 424 -0.61 -8.32 -26.97
N ALA A 425 -1.87 -8.24 -26.54
CA ALA A 425 -2.96 -8.95 -27.20
C ALA A 425 -3.96 -7.97 -27.83
N TYR A 426 -4.40 -8.25 -29.05
CA TYR A 426 -5.28 -7.39 -29.84
C TYR A 426 -6.25 -8.19 -30.73
N ILE A 427 -7.30 -7.52 -31.22
CA ILE A 427 -8.45 -8.15 -31.87
C ILE A 427 -8.57 -7.65 -33.31
N ASP A 428 -8.19 -8.49 -34.27
CA ASP A 428 -8.25 -8.15 -35.69
C ASP A 428 -9.68 -8.38 -36.23
N GLY A 429 -10.45 -7.30 -36.30
CA GLY A 429 -11.80 -7.31 -36.86
C GLY A 429 -11.87 -7.62 -38.35
N THR A 430 -10.78 -7.48 -39.12
CA THR A 430 -10.74 -7.93 -40.53
C THR A 430 -10.71 -9.46 -40.63
N GLN A 431 -10.22 -10.13 -39.58
CA GLN A 431 -10.14 -11.58 -39.45
C GLN A 431 -11.26 -12.14 -38.57
N ASN A 432 -12.46 -11.56 -38.63
CA ASN A 432 -13.66 -12.04 -37.93
C ASN A 432 -13.46 -12.09 -36.40
N ASN A 433 -12.97 -10.98 -35.82
CA ASN A 433 -12.68 -10.77 -34.39
C ASN A 433 -11.78 -11.85 -33.76
N ARG A 434 -10.78 -12.34 -34.51
CA ARG A 434 -9.77 -13.28 -34.00
C ARG A 434 -8.72 -12.53 -33.18
N LEU A 435 -8.35 -13.13 -32.04
CA LEU A 435 -7.27 -12.67 -31.18
C LEU A 435 -5.89 -13.02 -31.74
N TYR A 436 -4.94 -12.10 -31.59
CA TYR A 436 -3.53 -12.28 -31.91
C TYR A 436 -2.67 -11.70 -30.79
N VAL A 437 -1.45 -12.21 -30.64
CA VAL A 437 -0.43 -11.63 -29.75
C VAL A 437 0.83 -11.23 -30.51
N ALA A 438 1.54 -10.22 -29.99
CA ALA A 438 2.81 -9.70 -30.51
C ALA A 438 3.70 -9.24 -29.35
N GLN A 439 5.00 -9.11 -29.62
CA GLN A 439 6.02 -8.68 -28.64
C GLN A 439 6.53 -7.28 -28.99
N TRP A 440 6.89 -6.49 -27.98
CA TRP A 440 7.77 -5.34 -28.10
C TRP A 440 8.96 -5.50 -27.15
N ASP A 441 10.14 -5.22 -27.68
CA ASP A 441 11.38 -5.07 -26.92
C ASP A 441 12.19 -3.87 -27.47
N PRO A 442 13.15 -3.32 -26.72
CA PRO A 442 13.86 -2.10 -27.13
C PRO A 442 14.76 -2.26 -28.36
N GLU A 443 15.16 -3.49 -28.71
CA GLU A 443 16.08 -3.76 -29.83
C GLU A 443 15.32 -3.98 -31.15
N ASN A 444 14.22 -4.73 -31.10
CA ASN A 444 13.47 -5.20 -32.27
C ASN A 444 12.15 -4.45 -32.50
N LEU A 445 11.73 -3.61 -31.54
CA LEU A 445 10.44 -2.91 -31.51
C LEU A 445 9.28 -3.92 -31.61
N TRP A 446 8.13 -3.50 -32.18
CA TRP A 446 6.97 -4.37 -32.35
C TRP A 446 7.26 -5.47 -33.37
N SER A 447 7.47 -6.69 -32.88
CA SER A 447 7.86 -7.85 -33.66
C SER A 447 6.85 -8.99 -33.61
N GLY A 448 6.77 -9.72 -34.73
CA GLY A 448 5.93 -10.90 -34.90
C GLY A 448 4.40 -10.65 -34.95
N ARG A 449 3.68 -11.74 -35.20
CA ARG A 449 2.22 -11.86 -35.06
C ARG A 449 1.92 -13.34 -34.85
N TYR A 450 1.44 -13.71 -33.67
CA TYR A 450 1.08 -15.09 -33.35
C TYR A 450 -0.44 -15.28 -33.39
N ASP A 451 -0.91 -16.24 -34.18
CA ASP A 451 -2.29 -16.74 -34.17
C ASP A 451 -2.41 -17.78 -33.04
N LEU A 452 -3.30 -17.53 -32.08
CA LEU A 452 -3.48 -18.42 -30.92
C LEU A 452 -3.97 -19.83 -31.30
N GLY A 453 -4.40 -20.04 -32.55
CA GLY A 453 -4.90 -21.32 -33.06
C GLY A 453 -6.36 -21.57 -32.64
N GLY A 454 -7.05 -22.50 -33.30
CA GLY A 454 -8.44 -22.87 -32.98
C GLY A 454 -9.53 -21.81 -33.26
N SER A 455 -9.14 -20.55 -33.55
CA SER A 455 -10.03 -19.40 -33.77
C SER A 455 -10.86 -18.95 -32.54
N PRO A 456 -10.21 -18.56 -31.42
CA PRO A 456 -10.86 -17.83 -30.34
C PRO A 456 -11.37 -16.48 -30.85
N GLN A 457 -12.67 -16.44 -31.17
CA GLN A 457 -13.39 -15.20 -31.40
C GLN A 457 -13.80 -14.62 -30.04
N THR A 458 -13.41 -13.38 -29.77
CA THR A 458 -13.75 -12.71 -28.50
C THR A 458 -14.86 -11.68 -28.65
N TRP A 459 -15.67 -11.54 -27.60
CA TRP A 459 -16.64 -10.47 -27.42
C TRP A 459 -16.04 -9.38 -26.52
N GLY A 460 -15.47 -8.35 -27.14
CA GLY A 460 -14.76 -7.28 -26.43
C GLY A 460 -13.36 -7.66 -25.95
N THR A 461 -12.77 -6.75 -25.16
CA THR A 461 -11.40 -6.81 -24.62
C THR A 461 -11.07 -8.17 -23.99
N ALA A 462 -9.94 -8.74 -24.38
CA ALA A 462 -9.33 -9.85 -23.66
C ALA A 462 -8.37 -9.28 -22.60
N ALA A 463 -8.14 -10.01 -21.51
CA ALA A 463 -7.16 -9.67 -20.48
C ALA A 463 -5.93 -10.57 -20.59
N LEU A 464 -4.76 -9.96 -20.74
CA LEU A 464 -3.47 -10.63 -20.80
C LEU A 464 -2.73 -10.40 -19.47
N TYR A 465 -2.15 -11.45 -18.87
CA TYR A 465 -1.36 -11.34 -17.64
C TYR A 465 -0.29 -12.44 -17.55
N ALA A 466 0.82 -12.16 -16.87
CA ALA A 466 1.83 -13.16 -16.50
C ALA A 466 1.62 -13.66 -15.06
N LEU A 467 1.84 -14.96 -14.83
CA LEU A 467 1.80 -15.58 -13.50
C LEU A 467 2.87 -16.68 -13.42
N GLY A 468 3.97 -16.39 -12.73
CA GLY A 468 5.18 -17.23 -12.77
C GLY A 468 5.70 -17.42 -14.21
N SER A 469 6.14 -18.63 -14.55
CA SER A 469 6.71 -18.97 -15.87
C SER A 469 5.68 -19.16 -17.00
N GLN A 470 4.46 -18.62 -16.86
CA GLN A 470 3.40 -18.71 -17.86
C GLN A 470 2.72 -17.35 -18.10
N ILE A 471 2.35 -17.13 -19.36
CA ILE A 471 1.51 -16.01 -19.80
C ILE A 471 0.12 -16.51 -20.13
N TYR A 472 -0.90 -15.82 -19.61
CA TYR A 472 -2.30 -16.21 -19.65
C TYR A 472 -3.14 -15.17 -20.40
N LEU A 473 -4.17 -15.64 -21.09
CA LEU A 473 -5.13 -14.80 -21.80
C LEU A 473 -6.56 -15.22 -21.46
N LEU A 474 -7.29 -14.34 -20.77
CA LEU A 474 -8.73 -14.47 -20.55
C LEU A 474 -9.48 -13.77 -21.69
N TYR A 475 -10.40 -14.46 -22.34
CA TYR A 475 -11.20 -13.93 -23.43
C TYR A 475 -12.67 -14.34 -23.29
N VAL A 476 -13.58 -13.65 -23.98
CA VAL A 476 -15.02 -13.82 -23.80
C VAL A 476 -15.60 -14.48 -25.03
N SER A 477 -16.16 -15.68 -24.90
CA SER A 477 -16.64 -16.44 -26.06
C SER A 477 -17.71 -15.67 -26.87
N ASN A 478 -17.47 -15.51 -28.18
CA ASN A 478 -18.34 -14.77 -29.12
C ASN A 478 -19.65 -15.52 -29.44
N ASN A 479 -20.50 -15.70 -28.44
CA ASN A 479 -21.82 -16.30 -28.51
C ASN A 479 -22.77 -15.64 -27.48
N SER A 480 -24.03 -16.07 -27.42
CA SER A 480 -25.04 -15.49 -26.51
C SER A 480 -24.78 -15.73 -25.01
N GLY A 481 -24.02 -16.76 -24.63
CA GLY A 481 -23.65 -17.05 -23.24
C GLY A 481 -22.52 -16.16 -22.71
N ARG A 482 -21.65 -15.65 -23.60
CA ARG A 482 -20.49 -14.80 -23.28
C ARG A 482 -19.66 -15.30 -22.09
N HIS A 483 -19.42 -16.61 -22.06
CA HIS A 483 -18.61 -17.24 -21.02
C HIS A 483 -17.15 -16.80 -21.16
N VAL A 484 -16.50 -16.52 -20.03
CA VAL A 484 -15.04 -16.32 -19.98
C VAL A 484 -14.35 -17.65 -20.26
N GLN A 485 -13.27 -17.59 -21.02
CA GLN A 485 -12.42 -18.71 -21.43
C GLN A 485 -10.96 -18.30 -21.19
N ALA A 486 -10.07 -19.28 -20.97
CA ALA A 486 -8.67 -19.02 -20.66
C ALA A 486 -7.73 -19.83 -21.56
N LEU A 487 -6.68 -19.20 -22.04
CA LEU A 487 -5.51 -19.84 -22.64
C LEU A 487 -4.26 -19.54 -21.80
N THR A 488 -3.25 -20.40 -21.90
CA THR A 488 -1.90 -20.20 -21.33
C THR A 488 -0.83 -20.63 -22.34
N SER A 489 0.37 -20.05 -22.25
CA SER A 489 1.59 -20.58 -22.86
C SER A 489 2.83 -20.24 -22.04
N THR A 490 3.96 -20.90 -22.31
CA THR A 490 5.26 -20.61 -21.69
C THR A 490 6.10 -19.61 -22.49
N ALA A 491 5.67 -19.24 -23.70
CA ALA A 491 6.22 -18.16 -24.50
C ALA A 491 5.11 -17.57 -25.38
N TRP A 492 5.12 -16.25 -25.62
CA TRP A 492 4.08 -15.57 -26.41
C TRP A 492 3.90 -16.14 -27.82
N ASN A 493 4.99 -16.65 -28.42
CA ASN A 493 5.07 -17.25 -29.75
C ASN A 493 5.05 -18.79 -29.77
N SER A 494 4.74 -19.42 -28.64
CA SER A 494 4.53 -20.87 -28.55
C SER A 494 3.03 -21.22 -28.64
N PRO A 495 2.68 -22.49 -28.90
CA PRO A 495 1.28 -22.92 -28.88
C PRO A 495 0.60 -22.55 -27.56
N TRP A 496 -0.57 -21.92 -27.68
CA TRP A 496 -1.42 -21.60 -26.54
C TRP A 496 -2.39 -22.76 -26.28
N VAL A 497 -2.55 -23.15 -25.03
CA VAL A 497 -3.40 -24.28 -24.60
C VAL A 497 -4.46 -23.84 -23.60
N ASN A 498 -5.56 -24.59 -23.50
CA ASN A 498 -6.66 -24.26 -22.59
C ASN A 498 -6.17 -24.25 -21.12
N ALA A 499 -6.47 -23.17 -20.42
CA ALA A 499 -6.22 -22.99 -18.99
C ALA A 499 -7.53 -23.02 -18.17
N THR A 500 -7.40 -23.03 -16.85
CA THR A 500 -8.54 -22.92 -15.92
C THR A 500 -9.12 -21.50 -16.00
N ALA A 501 -10.28 -21.37 -16.66
CA ALA A 501 -11.06 -20.13 -16.69
C ALA A 501 -11.91 -19.96 -15.42
N PRO A 502 -12.23 -18.72 -15.01
CA PRO A 502 -13.30 -18.46 -14.05
C PRO A 502 -14.64 -18.85 -14.66
N ASN A 503 -15.53 -19.45 -13.86
CA ASN A 503 -16.86 -19.91 -14.29
C ASN A 503 -17.86 -18.75 -14.37
N GLU A 504 -17.56 -17.76 -15.21
CA GLU A 504 -18.23 -16.47 -15.25
C GLU A 504 -18.69 -16.09 -16.67
N SER A 505 -19.67 -15.18 -16.75
CA SER A 505 -20.16 -14.58 -18.00
C SER A 505 -20.20 -13.07 -17.90
N THR A 506 -19.66 -12.37 -18.90
CA THR A 506 -19.59 -10.90 -18.91
C THR A 506 -20.30 -10.25 -20.10
N ALA A 507 -20.79 -9.02 -19.93
CA ALA A 507 -21.48 -8.27 -20.97
C ALA A 507 -20.54 -7.62 -22.01
N PHE A 508 -19.27 -7.39 -21.64
CA PHE A 508 -18.21 -6.77 -22.42
C PHE A 508 -16.97 -7.68 -22.37
N GLY A 509 -15.76 -7.12 -22.53
CA GLY A 509 -14.51 -7.80 -22.24
C GLY A 509 -14.16 -7.81 -20.75
N THR A 510 -13.07 -8.48 -20.40
CA THR A 510 -12.48 -8.53 -19.05
C THR A 510 -11.20 -7.70 -18.96
N SER A 511 -10.78 -7.39 -17.74
CA SER A 511 -9.39 -7.04 -17.41
C SER A 511 -8.87 -7.95 -16.31
N ALA A 512 -7.55 -8.06 -16.19
CA ALA A 512 -6.91 -8.81 -15.12
C ALA A 512 -5.54 -8.19 -14.78
N ALA A 513 -5.13 -8.34 -13.53
CA ALA A 513 -3.80 -8.02 -13.05
C ALA A 513 -3.35 -9.08 -12.04
N THR A 514 -2.04 -9.27 -11.92
CA THR A 514 -1.43 -10.24 -11.01
C THR A 514 -0.71 -9.57 -9.85
N TYR A 515 -0.52 -10.36 -8.80
CA TYR A 515 0.21 -9.99 -7.58
C TYR A 515 0.69 -11.28 -6.91
N GLU A 516 2.00 -11.50 -6.85
CA GLU A 516 2.58 -12.82 -6.57
C GLU A 516 1.88 -13.92 -7.41
N ASN A 517 1.41 -14.99 -6.76
CA ASN A 517 0.66 -16.08 -7.39
C ASN A 517 -0.88 -15.85 -7.40
N THR A 518 -1.33 -14.63 -7.10
CA THR A 518 -2.74 -14.21 -7.20
C THR A 518 -3.01 -13.52 -8.54
N ALA A 519 -4.18 -13.77 -9.15
CA ALA A 519 -4.68 -12.96 -10.26
C ALA A 519 -6.08 -12.42 -9.92
N VAL A 520 -6.33 -11.14 -10.17
CA VAL A 520 -7.64 -10.50 -10.00
C VAL A 520 -8.21 -10.19 -11.37
N MET A 521 -9.36 -10.76 -11.71
CA MET A 521 -10.13 -10.42 -12.91
C MET A 521 -11.27 -9.47 -12.56
N ALA A 522 -11.40 -8.35 -13.26
CA ALA A 522 -12.53 -7.42 -13.14
C ALA A 522 -13.40 -7.44 -14.41
N PHE A 523 -14.73 -7.42 -14.24
CA PHE A 523 -15.67 -7.59 -15.35
C PHE A 523 -17.08 -7.02 -15.07
N GLN A 524 -17.86 -6.82 -16.13
CA GLN A 524 -19.27 -6.38 -16.02
C GLN A 524 -20.23 -7.58 -16.11
N SER A 525 -21.26 -7.64 -15.26
CA SER A 525 -22.26 -8.72 -15.22
C SER A 525 -23.04 -8.90 -16.54
N ASN A 526 -23.11 -10.13 -17.09
CA ASN A 526 -23.93 -10.43 -18.28
C ASN A 526 -25.45 -10.54 -17.99
N ASN A 527 -25.99 -9.66 -17.15
CA ASN A 527 -27.39 -9.63 -16.72
C ASN A 527 -28.14 -8.34 -17.11
N GLY A 528 -27.49 -7.44 -17.87
CA GLY A 528 -28.07 -6.18 -18.33
C GLY A 528 -28.20 -5.07 -17.27
N LYS A 529 -27.76 -5.32 -16.02
CA LYS A 529 -27.75 -4.31 -14.94
C LYS A 529 -26.43 -3.54 -14.82
N GLY A 530 -25.40 -3.96 -15.54
CA GLY A 530 -24.08 -3.32 -15.53
C GLY A 530 -23.34 -3.40 -14.20
N GLN A 531 -23.63 -4.39 -13.34
CA GLN A 531 -22.91 -4.56 -12.06
C GLN A 531 -21.43 -4.84 -12.34
N LEU A 532 -20.55 -4.23 -11.55
CA LEU A 532 -19.12 -4.46 -11.58
C LEU A 532 -18.78 -5.60 -10.60
N PHE A 533 -18.25 -6.68 -11.14
CA PHE A 533 -17.83 -7.87 -10.42
C PHE A 533 -16.31 -8.05 -10.50
N ALA A 534 -15.75 -8.74 -9.50
CA ALA A 534 -14.38 -9.22 -9.53
C ALA A 534 -14.30 -10.70 -9.14
N SER A 535 -13.35 -11.45 -9.70
CA SER A 535 -13.04 -12.84 -9.32
C SER A 535 -11.54 -12.95 -9.09
N ILE A 536 -11.13 -13.83 -8.17
CA ILE A 536 -9.74 -13.93 -7.69
C ILE A 536 -9.24 -15.36 -7.87
N TYR A 537 -8.10 -15.52 -8.55
CA TYR A 537 -7.34 -16.74 -8.66
C TYR A 537 -6.37 -16.85 -7.48
N ASN A 538 -6.40 -17.96 -6.73
CA ASN A 538 -5.62 -18.15 -5.50
C ASN A 538 -4.35 -19.02 -5.68
N GLY A 539 -3.70 -18.94 -6.84
CA GLY A 539 -2.60 -19.84 -7.22
C GLY A 539 -3.02 -21.27 -7.59
N VAL A 540 -4.30 -21.64 -7.41
CA VAL A 540 -4.84 -22.97 -7.73
C VAL A 540 -6.11 -22.86 -8.60
N SER A 541 -7.06 -22.05 -8.19
CA SER A 541 -8.40 -21.95 -8.79
C SER A 541 -9.00 -20.56 -8.68
N TRP A 542 -9.88 -20.20 -9.62
CA TRP A 542 -10.71 -19.00 -9.52
C TRP A 542 -11.83 -19.18 -8.50
N ALA A 543 -11.96 -18.23 -7.58
CA ALA A 543 -13.14 -18.08 -6.73
C ALA A 543 -14.35 -17.60 -7.55
N GLY A 544 -15.56 -17.87 -7.05
CA GLY A 544 -16.77 -17.22 -7.57
C GLY A 544 -16.73 -15.70 -7.36
N HIS A 545 -17.43 -14.94 -8.18
CA HIS A 545 -17.34 -13.49 -8.14
C HIS A 545 -17.81 -12.82 -6.84
N GLU A 546 -17.16 -11.70 -6.53
CA GLU A 546 -17.55 -10.71 -5.54
C GLU A 546 -18.29 -9.55 -6.25
N ASP A 547 -19.42 -9.11 -5.68
CA ASP A 547 -20.06 -7.87 -6.12
C ASP A 547 -19.34 -6.67 -5.48
N THR A 548 -18.87 -5.73 -6.30
CA THR A 548 -18.17 -4.53 -5.81
C THR A 548 -19.11 -3.44 -5.27
N GLY A 549 -20.42 -3.65 -5.37
CA GLY A 549 -21.46 -2.67 -5.08
C GLY A 549 -21.52 -1.51 -6.09
N GLN A 550 -20.76 -1.60 -7.20
CA GLN A 550 -20.68 -0.56 -8.23
C GLN A 550 -21.31 -1.00 -9.55
N THR A 551 -21.54 -0.05 -10.44
CA THR A 551 -21.98 -0.31 -11.81
C THR A 551 -21.09 0.41 -12.82
N THR A 552 -20.81 -0.27 -13.93
CA THR A 552 -19.99 0.25 -15.04
C THR A 552 -20.71 0.14 -16.38
N SER A 553 -20.45 1.07 -17.31
CA SER A 553 -20.92 0.95 -18.70
C SER A 553 -20.05 0.10 -19.61
N HIS A 554 -18.77 -0.12 -19.27
CA HIS A 554 -17.80 -0.80 -20.15
C HIS A 554 -16.97 -1.84 -19.39
N THR A 555 -15.97 -2.43 -20.05
CA THR A 555 -14.93 -3.21 -19.37
C THR A 555 -14.21 -2.32 -18.35
N PRO A 556 -14.14 -2.73 -17.07
CA PRO A 556 -13.30 -2.07 -16.06
C PRO A 556 -11.83 -2.41 -16.32
N ALA A 557 -10.90 -1.66 -15.71
CA ALA A 557 -9.49 -2.02 -15.66
C ALA A 557 -9.02 -2.19 -14.21
N VAL A 558 -8.14 -3.15 -13.96
CA VAL A 558 -7.59 -3.44 -12.64
C VAL A 558 -6.06 -3.49 -12.68
N ALA A 559 -5.42 -2.98 -11.63
CA ALA A 559 -4.00 -3.15 -11.32
C ALA A 559 -3.85 -3.45 -9.82
N VAL A 560 -2.69 -3.92 -9.37
CA VAL A 560 -2.41 -4.14 -7.94
C VAL A 560 -1.20 -3.30 -7.52
N LEU A 561 -1.30 -2.61 -6.38
CA LEU A 561 -0.23 -1.81 -5.77
C LEU A 561 -0.27 -2.03 -4.26
N ASP A 562 0.87 -2.24 -3.60
CA ASP A 562 1.00 -2.47 -2.15
C ASP A 562 0.06 -3.58 -1.60
N GLY A 563 -0.15 -4.66 -2.36
CA GLY A 563 -1.10 -5.72 -2.01
C GLY A 563 -2.58 -5.31 -2.06
N ILE A 564 -2.92 -4.19 -2.71
CA ILE A 564 -4.29 -3.68 -2.89
C ILE A 564 -4.68 -3.70 -4.37
N ALA A 565 -5.74 -4.43 -4.71
CA ALA A 565 -6.32 -4.45 -6.05
C ALA A 565 -7.16 -3.18 -6.27
N ASN A 566 -6.83 -2.46 -7.33
CA ASN A 566 -7.39 -1.16 -7.70
C ASN A 566 -8.17 -1.27 -8.99
N CYS A 567 -9.50 -1.28 -8.88
CA CYS A 567 -10.41 -1.44 -10.02
C CYS A 567 -11.03 -0.08 -10.40
N ILE A 568 -10.79 0.36 -11.62
CA ILE A 568 -11.33 1.60 -12.18
C ILE A 568 -12.31 1.32 -13.32
N PHE A 569 -13.31 2.18 -13.46
CA PHE A 569 -14.45 1.91 -14.33
C PHE A 569 -15.23 3.17 -14.72
N SER A 570 -15.74 3.26 -15.94
CA SER A 570 -16.68 4.33 -16.34
C SER A 570 -18.06 4.08 -15.74
N SER A 571 -18.64 5.08 -15.07
CA SER A 571 -19.95 5.03 -14.43
C SER A 571 -21.06 4.56 -15.35
N HIS A 572 -22.01 3.77 -14.84
CA HIS A 572 -23.20 3.34 -15.58
C HIS A 572 -24.26 4.46 -15.65
N ASP A 573 -23.87 5.61 -16.17
CA ASP A 573 -24.73 6.79 -16.37
C ASP A 573 -24.24 7.65 -17.54
N SER A 574 -25.00 8.69 -17.87
CA SER A 574 -24.69 9.61 -18.99
C SER A 574 -23.50 10.55 -18.74
N SER A 575 -22.83 10.47 -17.57
CA SER A 575 -21.62 11.25 -17.29
C SER A 575 -20.34 10.54 -17.75
N SER A 576 -20.36 9.20 -17.87
CA SER A 576 -19.18 8.38 -18.17
C SER A 576 -17.95 8.71 -17.31
N THR A 577 -18.21 9.10 -16.06
CA THR A 577 -17.22 9.45 -15.03
C THR A 577 -16.36 8.23 -14.72
N VAL A 578 -15.04 8.35 -14.77
CA VAL A 578 -14.18 7.28 -14.25
C VAL A 578 -14.23 7.29 -12.72
N LEU A 579 -14.60 6.14 -12.17
CA LEU A 579 -14.74 5.84 -10.77
C LEU A 579 -13.73 4.77 -10.36
N TRP A 580 -13.59 4.55 -9.05
CA TRP A 580 -12.58 3.69 -8.45
C TRP A 580 -13.16 2.95 -7.24
N THR A 581 -12.81 1.67 -7.14
CA THR A 581 -13.09 0.80 -6.00
C THR A 581 -11.87 -0.09 -5.75
N GLN A 582 -11.57 -0.37 -4.48
CA GLN A 582 -10.36 -1.11 -4.10
C GLN A 582 -10.62 -2.17 -3.03
N ARG A 583 -9.79 -3.20 -3.00
CA ARG A 583 -9.85 -4.34 -2.06
C ARG A 583 -8.43 -4.85 -1.80
N PRO A 584 -8.00 -5.06 -0.54
CA PRO A 584 -6.77 -5.80 -0.25
C PRO A 584 -6.81 -7.19 -0.90
N VAL A 585 -5.67 -7.66 -1.43
CA VAL A 585 -5.46 -9.05 -1.87
C VAL A 585 -4.47 -9.79 -0.98
N SER A 586 -3.52 -9.07 -0.40
CA SER A 586 -2.72 -9.55 0.74
C SER A 586 -3.50 -9.41 2.06
N PRO A 587 -3.29 -10.29 3.07
CA PRO A 587 -3.92 -10.17 4.39
C PRO A 587 -3.29 -9.09 5.30
N PHE A 588 -2.18 -8.45 4.91
CA PHE A 588 -1.54 -7.35 5.64
C PHE A 588 -1.10 -6.23 4.68
N SER A 589 -0.60 -5.11 5.20
CA SER A 589 0.05 -4.06 4.40
C SER A 589 1.55 -4.05 4.64
N LEU A 590 2.35 -3.99 3.57
CA LEU A 590 3.80 -3.84 3.63
C LEU A 590 4.23 -2.57 4.41
N SER A 591 3.41 -1.52 4.42
CA SER A 591 3.65 -0.30 5.22
C SER A 591 3.47 -0.48 6.73
N SER A 592 2.78 -1.54 7.19
CA SER A 592 2.42 -1.74 8.61
C SER A 592 2.39 -3.21 9.06
N TRP A 593 3.20 -4.08 8.45
CA TRP A 593 3.08 -5.54 8.62
C TRP A 593 3.35 -6.01 10.05
N MET A 594 4.21 -5.31 10.80
CA MET A 594 4.49 -5.68 12.19
C MET A 594 3.29 -5.48 13.11
N ALA A 595 2.27 -4.71 12.72
CA ALA A 595 1.06 -4.45 13.51
C ALA A 595 0.29 -5.71 13.94
N HIS A 596 0.35 -6.77 13.13
CA HIS A 596 -0.40 -8.01 13.37
C HIS A 596 0.34 -8.99 14.29
N LEU A 597 1.62 -8.72 14.61
CA LEU A 597 2.50 -9.60 15.37
C LEU A 597 2.44 -9.29 16.87
N SER A 598 2.68 -10.28 17.73
CA SER A 598 2.64 -10.10 19.19
C SER A 598 3.82 -9.29 19.73
N ASP A 599 3.52 -8.29 20.58
CA ASP A 599 4.48 -7.46 21.31
C ASP A 599 5.52 -8.26 22.13
N SER A 600 5.19 -9.51 22.48
CA SER A 600 6.03 -10.42 23.26
C SER A 600 7.14 -11.11 22.44
N LEU A 601 7.09 -11.08 21.11
CA LEU A 601 8.09 -11.69 20.24
C LEU A 601 9.41 -10.90 20.32
N LEU A 602 10.54 -11.59 20.46
CA LEU A 602 11.86 -10.98 20.24
C LEU A 602 12.05 -10.70 18.74
N LEU A 603 12.78 -9.64 18.38
CA LEU A 603 13.14 -9.39 16.97
C LEU A 603 13.85 -10.60 16.32
N SER A 604 14.63 -11.35 17.11
CA SER A 604 15.29 -12.59 16.70
C SER A 604 14.35 -13.75 16.36
N GLN A 605 13.07 -13.68 16.72
CA GLN A 605 12.06 -14.69 16.36
C GLN A 605 11.37 -14.39 15.03
N LEU A 606 11.50 -13.16 14.51
CA LEU A 606 10.81 -12.71 13.31
C LEU A 606 11.60 -13.11 12.05
N SER A 607 10.86 -13.28 10.96
CA SER A 607 11.38 -13.26 9.60
C SER A 607 11.31 -11.80 9.11
N ILE A 608 12.46 -11.17 8.83
CA ILE A 608 12.55 -9.73 8.58
C ILE A 608 13.27 -9.47 7.25
N PRO A 609 12.65 -8.79 6.26
CA PRO A 609 13.35 -8.35 5.07
C PRO A 609 14.21 -7.11 5.38
N GLY A 610 15.44 -7.12 4.86
CA GLY A 610 16.44 -6.08 5.03
C GLY A 610 17.18 -5.78 3.72
N SER A 611 17.71 -4.57 3.59
CA SER A 611 18.52 -4.14 2.43
C SER A 611 20.01 -4.07 2.77
N HIS A 612 20.85 -4.65 1.92
CA HIS A 612 22.31 -4.57 2.00
C HIS A 612 22.80 -3.27 1.35
N ASP A 613 23.72 -2.58 2.02
CA ASP A 613 24.22 -1.25 1.62
C ASP A 613 23.07 -0.30 1.21
N SER A 614 22.09 -0.13 2.10
CA SER A 614 20.74 0.36 1.78
C SER A 614 20.65 1.73 1.09
N ALA A 615 21.73 2.52 1.13
CA ALA A 615 21.83 3.85 0.55
C ALA A 615 22.68 3.89 -0.75
N SER A 616 23.15 2.75 -1.26
CA SER A 616 24.02 2.66 -2.45
C SER A 616 23.22 2.70 -3.76
N VAL A 617 22.37 3.72 -3.88
CA VAL A 617 21.65 4.09 -5.10
C VAL A 617 22.58 4.94 -5.96
N THR A 618 23.24 4.33 -6.94
CA THR A 618 24.30 4.98 -7.72
C THR A 618 24.44 4.39 -9.12
N ILE A 619 24.92 5.18 -10.07
CA ILE A 619 25.23 4.74 -11.44
C ILE A 619 26.68 4.22 -11.59
N VAL A 620 27.40 4.01 -10.47
CA VAL A 620 28.79 3.53 -10.49
C VAL A 620 28.79 1.99 -10.51
N PRO A 621 29.35 1.36 -11.57
CA PRO A 621 29.43 -0.09 -11.67
C PRO A 621 30.08 -0.74 -10.45
N PHE A 622 29.64 -1.97 -10.14
CA PHE A 622 30.03 -2.75 -8.95
C PHE A 622 29.74 -2.10 -7.58
N THR A 623 29.24 -0.86 -7.54
CA THR A 623 28.97 -0.10 -6.30
C THR A 623 27.47 -0.05 -5.98
N ALA A 624 26.62 -0.08 -7.00
CA ALA A 624 25.17 -0.14 -6.86
C ALA A 624 24.73 -1.47 -6.21
N THR A 625 23.92 -1.37 -5.15
CA THR A 625 23.28 -2.51 -4.49
C THR A 625 21.77 -2.32 -4.33
N GLN A 626 21.29 -1.10 -4.55
CA GLN A 626 19.88 -0.72 -4.56
C GLN A 626 19.68 0.33 -5.66
N ASP A 627 18.45 0.45 -6.12
CA ASP A 627 17.89 1.44 -7.04
C ASP A 627 16.86 2.34 -6.32
N LEU A 628 16.11 1.76 -5.39
CA LEU A 628 15.05 2.40 -4.61
C LEU A 628 15.55 3.25 -3.44
N SER A 629 14.85 4.37 -3.17
CA SER A 629 15.11 5.20 -2.00
C SER A 629 14.79 4.47 -0.69
N ILE A 630 15.27 5.00 0.44
CA ILE A 630 14.96 4.44 1.76
C ILE A 630 13.44 4.53 2.03
N THR A 631 12.78 5.61 1.61
CA THR A 631 11.32 5.77 1.66
C THR A 631 10.59 4.67 0.88
N ASP A 632 11.07 4.33 -0.31
CA ASP A 632 10.45 3.29 -1.15
C ASP A 632 10.68 1.90 -0.56
N GLN A 633 11.92 1.57 -0.14
CA GLN A 633 12.26 0.35 0.61
C GLN A 633 11.36 0.19 1.86
N LEU A 634 11.10 1.26 2.61
CA LEU A 634 10.20 1.25 3.77
C LEU A 634 8.75 0.91 3.39
N SER A 635 8.25 1.41 2.26
CA SER A 635 6.90 1.10 1.75
C SER A 635 6.76 -0.38 1.37
N MET A 636 7.81 -0.98 0.82
CA MET A 636 7.93 -2.41 0.48
C MET A 636 8.15 -3.33 1.69
N GLY A 637 8.06 -2.80 2.91
CA GLY A 637 8.13 -3.61 4.12
C GLY A 637 9.53 -3.90 4.62
N ILE A 638 10.59 -3.33 4.03
CA ILE A 638 11.95 -3.42 4.59
C ILE A 638 11.98 -2.81 5.99
N ARG A 639 12.57 -3.53 6.95
CA ARG A 639 12.69 -3.08 8.35
C ARG A 639 14.11 -3.19 8.91
N PHE A 640 15.07 -3.75 8.17
CA PHE A 640 16.48 -3.77 8.56
C PHE A 640 17.34 -3.08 7.48
N PHE A 641 18.12 -2.07 7.86
CA PHE A 641 18.96 -1.28 6.94
C PHE A 641 20.44 -1.40 7.34
N ASP A 642 21.34 -1.72 6.40
CA ASP A 642 22.79 -1.69 6.60
C ASP A 642 23.35 -0.37 6.08
N LEU A 643 23.59 0.56 7.01
CA LEU A 643 24.06 1.91 6.71
C LEU A 643 25.57 2.01 6.89
N ARG A 644 26.26 2.22 5.76
CA ARG A 644 27.72 2.29 5.68
C ARG A 644 28.19 3.70 5.39
N CYS A 645 29.14 4.17 6.19
CA CYS A 645 29.57 5.56 6.18
C CYS A 645 31.01 5.72 6.68
N THR A 646 31.56 6.91 6.51
CA THR A 646 32.76 7.37 7.23
C THR A 646 32.52 8.79 7.76
N ILE A 647 33.53 9.36 8.41
CA ILE A 647 33.54 10.76 8.82
C ILE A 647 34.50 11.59 7.92
N VAL A 648 33.96 12.62 7.28
CA VAL A 648 34.63 13.53 6.35
C VAL A 648 34.41 14.96 6.83
N ASP A 649 35.47 15.76 7.02
CA ASP A 649 35.38 17.12 7.58
C ASP A 649 34.55 17.23 8.90
N ASN A 650 34.51 16.14 9.69
CA ASN A 650 33.72 15.94 10.91
C ASN A 650 32.19 15.71 10.71
N VAL A 651 31.75 15.44 9.48
CA VAL A 651 30.37 15.10 9.08
C VAL A 651 30.30 13.62 8.67
N LEU A 652 29.16 12.94 8.87
CA LEU A 652 29.00 11.52 8.53
C LEU A 652 28.43 11.35 7.12
N GLU A 653 29.27 10.93 6.18
CA GLU A 653 28.97 10.72 4.76
C GLU A 653 28.77 9.24 4.45
N MET A 654 27.80 8.92 3.59
CA MET A 654 27.51 7.54 3.17
C MET A 654 28.52 7.05 2.13
N TYR A 655 29.03 5.84 2.32
CA TYR A 655 30.14 5.25 1.55
C TYR A 655 29.87 3.76 1.29
N HIS A 656 30.34 3.29 0.13
CA HIS A 656 30.53 1.86 -0.15
C HIS A 656 32.04 1.63 -0.38
N GLY A 657 32.70 1.00 0.59
CA GLY A 657 34.15 0.80 0.63
C GLY A 657 34.95 2.11 0.61
N SER A 658 35.43 2.50 -0.58
CA SER A 658 36.15 3.77 -0.79
C SER A 658 35.42 4.76 -1.69
N ILE A 659 34.20 4.44 -2.12
CA ILE A 659 33.38 5.26 -3.00
C ILE A 659 32.37 6.06 -2.17
N PRO A 660 32.38 7.41 -2.20
CA PRO A 660 31.34 8.22 -1.59
C PRO A 660 30.03 8.12 -2.39
N LEU A 661 28.91 7.98 -1.69
CA LEU A 661 27.58 7.84 -2.28
C LEU A 661 26.86 9.20 -2.50
N GLY A 662 27.51 10.32 -2.14
CA GLY A 662 27.00 11.66 -2.38
C GLY A 662 25.84 12.11 -1.45
N THR A 663 25.57 11.35 -0.39
CA THR A 663 24.52 11.63 0.60
C THR A 663 25.04 11.43 2.03
N PHE A 664 24.35 11.99 3.02
CA PHE A 664 24.76 12.01 4.43
C PHE A 664 23.93 11.06 5.29
N LEU A 665 24.51 10.53 6.37
CA LEU A 665 23.79 9.66 7.31
C LEU A 665 22.61 10.40 7.99
N SER A 666 22.70 11.72 8.12
CA SER A 666 21.58 12.56 8.62
C SER A 666 20.33 12.46 7.76
N ASP A 667 20.49 12.32 6.46
CA ASP A 667 19.43 12.52 5.47
C ASP A 667 18.68 11.20 5.29
N ILE A 668 19.44 10.11 5.14
CA ILE A 668 18.99 8.71 5.23
C ILE A 668 18.20 8.45 6.53
N LEU A 669 18.72 8.91 7.68
CA LEU A 669 18.00 8.79 8.94
C LEU A 669 16.75 9.68 8.98
N GLY A 670 16.73 10.80 8.25
CA GLY A 670 15.57 11.68 8.09
C GLY A 670 14.38 11.01 7.40
N GLU A 671 14.63 10.18 6.38
CA GLU A 671 13.59 9.34 5.76
C GLU A 671 13.01 8.33 6.77
N ILE A 672 13.87 7.62 7.49
CA ILE A 672 13.45 6.65 8.52
C ILE A 672 12.66 7.34 9.65
N TYR A 673 13.08 8.52 10.11
CA TYR A 673 12.35 9.34 11.09
C TYR A 673 10.99 9.81 10.56
N SER A 674 10.88 10.10 9.26
CA SER A 674 9.62 10.53 8.63
C SER A 674 8.60 9.38 8.57
N PHE A 675 9.06 8.16 8.33
CA PHE A 675 8.23 6.95 8.39
C PHE A 675 7.80 6.61 9.83
N ILE A 676 8.76 6.47 10.75
CA ILE A 676 8.48 5.97 12.10
C ILE A 676 7.97 7.04 13.08
N GLY A 677 8.15 8.32 12.77
CA GLY A 677 7.77 9.46 13.63
C GLY A 677 6.26 9.67 13.79
N ASN A 678 5.44 8.88 13.09
CA ASN A 678 3.99 8.84 13.28
C ASN A 678 3.64 8.32 14.68
N ALA A 679 2.99 9.15 15.49
CA ALA A 679 2.58 8.78 16.85
C ALA A 679 1.68 7.54 16.82
N GLY A 680 2.08 6.50 17.56
CA GLY A 680 1.40 5.20 17.57
C GLY A 680 1.83 4.22 16.47
N SER A 681 2.93 4.49 15.74
CA SER A 681 3.46 3.56 14.72
C SER A 681 3.63 2.14 15.27
N SER A 682 3.07 1.17 14.54
CA SER A 682 3.18 -0.25 14.82
C SER A 682 4.57 -0.82 14.55
N GLU A 683 5.35 -0.14 13.71
CA GLU A 683 6.57 -0.68 13.15
C GLU A 683 7.77 -0.45 14.07
N ALA A 684 8.74 -1.37 13.99
CA ALA A 684 10.07 -1.20 14.55
C ALA A 684 11.08 -1.26 13.40
N ILE A 685 12.07 -0.38 13.41
CA ILE A 685 13.16 -0.39 12.43
C ILE A 685 14.43 -0.90 13.11
N ILE A 686 15.28 -1.57 12.36
CA ILE A 686 16.63 -1.96 12.78
C ILE A 686 17.60 -1.24 11.85
N VAL A 687 18.54 -0.49 12.42
CA VAL A 687 19.62 0.16 11.66
C VAL A 687 20.94 -0.44 12.13
N SER A 688 21.61 -1.13 11.21
CA SER A 688 23.02 -1.44 11.31
C SER A 688 23.82 -0.20 10.89
N ILE A 689 24.82 0.19 11.69
CA ILE A 689 25.80 1.22 11.32
C ILE A 689 27.19 0.60 11.30
N LYS A 690 27.88 0.70 10.16
CA LYS A 690 29.29 0.30 9.98
C LYS A 690 30.12 1.51 9.54
N GLN A 691 31.33 1.63 10.09
CA GLN A 691 32.37 2.46 9.49
C GLN A 691 33.00 1.69 8.33
N ASP A 692 32.97 2.27 7.12
CA ASP A 692 33.34 1.57 5.88
C ASP A 692 34.63 2.09 5.23
N HIS A 693 34.98 3.34 5.51
CA HIS A 693 36.24 3.96 5.11
C HIS A 693 37.00 4.52 6.33
N ASP A 694 38.28 4.84 6.16
CA ASP A 694 39.03 5.60 7.15
C ASP A 694 38.48 7.05 7.27
N PRO A 695 38.71 7.75 8.41
CA PRO A 695 38.34 9.16 8.57
C PRO A 695 39.12 10.08 7.62
N VAL A 696 38.42 11.01 6.97
CA VAL A 696 39.02 12.02 6.08
C VAL A 696 38.97 13.41 6.73
N ASP A 697 40.13 14.05 6.88
CA ASP A 697 40.35 15.40 7.45
C ASP A 697 39.59 15.71 8.78
N SER A 698 39.22 14.65 9.51
CA SER A 698 38.35 14.72 10.68
C SER A 698 39.12 14.62 11.99
N ASN A 699 38.71 15.43 12.97
CA ASN A 699 39.27 15.48 14.33
C ASN A 699 38.27 14.97 15.38
N VAL A 700 37.03 14.68 14.99
CA VAL A 700 36.01 14.01 15.82
C VAL A 700 36.07 12.50 15.57
N PRO A 701 36.19 11.66 16.61
CA PRO A 701 36.08 10.21 16.46
C PRO A 701 34.70 9.76 15.96
N PHE A 702 34.67 8.74 15.10
CA PHE A 702 33.45 8.26 14.43
C PHE A 702 32.35 7.81 15.42
N ASP A 703 32.73 7.09 16.49
CA ASP A 703 31.80 6.63 17.53
C ASP A 703 31.09 7.79 18.26
N LEU A 704 31.84 8.86 18.54
CA LEU A 704 31.33 10.10 19.13
C LEU A 704 30.50 10.93 18.14
N ALA A 705 30.85 10.92 16.85
CA ALA A 705 30.05 11.56 15.81
C ALA A 705 28.67 10.89 15.65
N VAL A 706 28.63 9.55 15.59
CA VAL A 706 27.37 8.80 15.52
C VAL A 706 26.53 9.04 16.76
N LEU A 707 27.10 8.94 17.97
CA LEU A 707 26.39 9.22 19.22
C LEU A 707 25.73 10.62 19.21
N ARG A 708 26.47 11.65 18.77
CA ARG A 708 25.96 13.04 18.65
C ARG A 708 24.85 13.19 17.62
N LEU A 709 24.90 12.45 16.52
CA LEU A 709 23.82 12.46 15.51
C LEU A 709 22.55 11.80 16.07
N LEU A 710 22.68 10.60 16.66
CA LEU A 710 21.52 9.86 17.16
C LEU A 710 20.83 10.59 18.34
N GLN A 711 21.60 11.28 19.18
CA GLN A 711 21.07 12.10 20.29
C GLN A 711 20.16 13.25 19.84
N GLN A 712 20.30 13.77 18.61
CA GLN A 712 19.43 14.84 18.09
C GLN A 712 17.98 14.37 17.92
N ASN A 713 17.78 13.07 17.72
CA ASN A 713 16.48 12.42 17.58
C ASN A 713 16.32 11.24 18.55
N GLY A 714 16.89 11.38 19.77
CA GLY A 714 16.98 10.31 20.76
C GLY A 714 15.64 9.66 21.16
N GLN A 715 14.51 10.35 20.97
CA GLN A 715 13.17 9.81 21.18
C GLN A 715 12.85 8.61 20.28
N PHE A 716 13.46 8.52 19.09
CA PHE A 716 13.24 7.43 18.13
C PHE A 716 14.23 6.28 18.31
N TRP A 717 15.18 6.32 19.25
CA TRP A 717 16.22 5.29 19.36
C TRP A 717 16.05 4.38 20.56
N ASN A 718 16.15 3.07 20.34
CA ASN A 718 16.49 2.11 21.39
C ASN A 718 17.99 1.79 21.31
N LEU A 719 18.75 2.32 22.27
CA LEU A 719 20.21 2.16 22.35
C LEU A 719 20.64 1.04 23.31
N GLY A 720 19.72 0.14 23.70
CA GLY A 720 20.02 -1.02 24.53
C GLY A 720 20.91 -2.05 23.83
N ALA A 721 21.71 -2.76 24.63
CA ALA A 721 22.70 -3.74 24.17
C ALA A 721 22.19 -5.20 24.09
N THR A 722 20.88 -5.40 24.29
CA THR A 722 20.19 -6.70 24.28
C THR A 722 19.18 -6.76 23.14
N ILE A 723 18.94 -7.95 22.59
CA ILE A 723 17.86 -8.19 21.63
C ILE A 723 16.52 -7.84 22.32
N PRO A 724 15.72 -6.88 21.79
CA PRO A 724 14.47 -6.45 22.41
C PRO A 724 13.28 -7.30 21.96
N THR A 725 12.15 -7.18 22.70
CA THR A 725 10.84 -7.58 22.16
C THR A 725 10.29 -6.50 21.24
N LEU A 726 9.47 -6.89 20.25
CA LEU A 726 8.83 -5.99 19.28
C LEU A 726 8.09 -4.84 19.99
N GLY A 727 7.29 -5.13 21.01
CA GLY A 727 6.57 -4.12 21.80
C GLY A 727 7.47 -3.11 22.54
N THR A 728 8.75 -3.43 22.76
CA THR A 728 9.74 -2.49 23.33
C THR A 728 10.20 -1.44 22.32
N VAL A 729 10.16 -1.79 21.02
CA VAL A 729 10.75 -1.01 19.91
C VAL A 729 9.76 -0.54 18.84
N ARG A 730 8.46 -0.80 18.96
CA ARG A 730 7.46 -0.12 18.12
C ARG A 730 7.58 1.41 18.27
N GLY A 731 7.51 2.12 17.15
CA GLY A 731 7.77 3.56 17.08
C GLY A 731 9.24 3.95 17.32
N LYS A 732 10.18 2.98 17.25
CA LYS A 732 11.62 3.21 17.46
C LYS A 732 12.51 2.40 16.51
N ILE A 733 13.76 2.85 16.45
CA ILE A 733 14.87 2.24 15.74
C ILE A 733 15.77 1.52 16.74
N GLN A 734 15.99 0.22 16.56
CA GLN A 734 17.02 -0.53 17.26
C GLN A 734 18.37 -0.33 16.56
N LEU A 735 19.37 0.18 17.30
CA LEU A 735 20.74 0.25 16.78
C LEU A 735 21.43 -1.12 16.86
N VAL A 736 21.98 -1.57 15.73
CA VAL A 736 23.00 -2.63 15.64
C VAL A 736 24.32 -1.96 15.29
N ARG A 737 25.36 -2.15 16.11
CA ARG A 737 26.62 -1.41 15.98
C ARG A 737 27.73 -2.31 15.46
N ARG A 738 28.13 -2.14 14.19
CA ARG A 738 29.26 -2.80 13.53
C ARG A 738 30.59 -2.01 13.67
N TYR A 739 30.62 -0.91 14.43
CA TYR A 739 31.83 -0.13 14.75
C TYR A 739 32.25 -0.24 16.23
N SER A 740 33.54 -0.07 16.49
CA SER A 740 34.10 -0.11 17.85
C SER A 740 33.80 1.15 18.64
N SER A 741 33.39 1.00 19.91
CA SER A 741 33.38 2.10 20.89
C SER A 741 34.77 2.21 21.50
N THR A 742 35.41 3.36 21.34
CA THR A 742 36.83 3.58 21.66
C THR A 742 37.08 4.82 22.51
N THR A 743 36.15 5.79 22.52
CA THR A 743 36.33 7.05 23.25
C THR A 743 35.75 7.05 24.67
N SER A 744 34.62 6.38 24.92
CA SER A 744 33.92 6.43 26.21
C SER A 744 33.07 5.18 26.48
N PRO A 745 32.78 4.83 27.75
CA PRO A 745 31.65 3.97 28.07
C PRO A 745 30.33 4.46 27.44
N GLU A 746 30.15 5.77 27.31
CA GLU A 746 28.94 6.42 26.76
C GLU A 746 28.74 6.19 25.25
N THR A 747 29.81 5.94 24.48
CA THR A 747 29.72 5.58 23.05
C THR A 747 29.41 4.10 22.82
N SER A 748 29.25 3.30 23.89
CA SER A 748 29.00 1.85 23.82
C SER A 748 27.51 1.51 23.61
N ILE A 749 26.86 2.25 22.71
CA ILE A 749 25.41 2.20 22.44
C ILE A 749 25.01 1.05 21.51
N GLY A 750 23.75 0.61 21.59
CA GLY A 750 23.16 -0.41 20.72
C GLY A 750 23.68 -1.82 20.94
N ILE A 751 23.15 -2.79 20.18
CA ILE A 751 23.59 -4.19 20.23
C ILE A 751 24.95 -4.29 19.52
N ALA A 752 25.97 -4.78 20.22
CA ALA A 752 27.33 -4.84 19.72
C ALA A 752 27.51 -5.99 18.71
N ALA A 753 27.73 -5.65 17.44
CA ALA A 753 28.05 -6.56 16.35
C ALA A 753 29.54 -6.51 15.96
N THR A 754 30.41 -6.12 16.89
CA THR A 754 31.85 -5.88 16.67
C THR A 754 32.71 -7.15 16.58
N GLY A 755 32.11 -8.34 16.73
CA GLY A 755 32.75 -9.63 16.52
C GLY A 755 32.62 -10.17 15.10
N TRP A 756 32.33 -9.29 14.13
CA TRP A 756 32.06 -9.66 12.74
C TRP A 756 33.30 -10.30 12.09
N GLN A 757 33.13 -11.45 11.44
CA GLN A 757 34.22 -12.12 10.73
C GLN A 757 34.15 -11.82 9.23
N ASP A 758 35.30 -11.56 8.63
CA ASP A 758 35.39 -11.21 7.21
C ASP A 758 35.15 -12.44 6.32
N ASN A 759 34.11 -12.38 5.49
CA ASN A 759 33.86 -13.30 4.37
C ASN A 759 33.69 -14.79 4.78
N VAL A 760 33.30 -15.05 6.04
CA VAL A 760 33.12 -16.40 6.62
C VAL A 760 31.69 -16.91 6.39
N PRO A 761 31.48 -18.14 5.85
CA PRO A 761 30.15 -18.67 5.56
C PRO A 761 29.17 -18.78 6.74
N THR A 762 29.63 -19.03 7.97
CA THR A 762 28.77 -18.93 9.16
C THR A 762 29.62 -18.65 10.40
N PHE A 763 29.25 -17.64 11.18
CA PHE A 763 29.88 -17.33 12.46
C PHE A 763 28.88 -16.73 13.47
N ASN A 764 29.23 -16.76 14.76
CA ASN A 764 28.35 -16.32 15.83
C ASN A 764 29.00 -15.17 16.65
N ILE A 765 28.19 -14.19 17.06
CA ILE A 765 28.58 -13.14 18.01
C ILE A 765 27.72 -13.29 19.27
N THR A 766 28.33 -13.61 20.41
CA THR A 766 27.61 -13.76 21.70
C THR A 766 27.10 -12.41 22.21
N LEU A 767 25.84 -12.37 22.65
CA LEU A 767 25.16 -11.18 23.19
C LEU A 767 24.71 -11.43 24.64
N PRO A 768 24.39 -10.39 25.43
CA PRO A 768 24.04 -10.57 26.85
C PRO A 768 22.77 -11.39 27.11
N ASN A 769 21.87 -11.52 26.11
CA ASN A 769 20.64 -12.31 26.20
C ASN A 769 20.45 -13.32 25.04
N GLY A 770 21.49 -13.60 24.25
CA GLY A 770 21.38 -14.42 23.04
C GLY A 770 22.64 -14.44 22.20
N ALA A 771 22.51 -14.52 20.89
CA ALA A 771 23.61 -14.36 19.93
C ALA A 771 23.12 -13.79 18.60
N PHE A 772 24.00 -13.16 17.83
CA PHE A 772 23.84 -13.13 16.37
C PHE A 772 24.41 -14.44 15.80
N VAL A 773 23.75 -14.99 14.79
CA VAL A 773 24.23 -16.08 13.92
C VAL A 773 24.21 -15.54 12.50
N ILE A 774 25.38 -15.42 11.88
CA ILE A 774 25.57 -14.62 10.67
C ILE A 774 26.13 -15.48 9.54
N GLU A 775 25.50 -15.41 8.37
CA GLU A 775 26.06 -15.82 7.07
C GLU A 775 26.46 -14.55 6.32
N ASP A 776 27.76 -14.34 6.09
CA ASP A 776 28.26 -13.17 5.34
C ASP A 776 29.40 -13.59 4.41
N ARG A 777 29.12 -14.54 3.51
CA ARG A 777 30.01 -14.94 2.42
C ARG A 777 29.82 -13.98 1.24
N TYR A 778 30.22 -12.73 1.39
CA TYR A 778 29.95 -11.67 0.40
C TYR A 778 30.88 -11.69 -0.82
N ASN A 779 32.13 -12.19 -0.73
CA ASN A 779 33.12 -11.99 -1.80
C ASN A 779 33.67 -13.30 -2.41
N TYR A 780 33.52 -13.42 -3.73
CA TYR A 780 33.96 -14.52 -4.59
C TYR A 780 35.05 -14.14 -5.61
N ASP A 781 36.04 -13.35 -5.20
CA ASP A 781 37.14 -12.83 -6.05
C ASP A 781 37.76 -13.86 -7.01
N GLY A 782 38.03 -13.39 -8.23
CA GLY A 782 38.67 -14.17 -9.30
C GLY A 782 37.73 -14.55 -10.45
N VAL A 783 38.28 -15.24 -11.45
CA VAL A 783 37.56 -15.65 -12.67
C VAL A 783 36.63 -16.83 -12.35
N VAL A 784 35.45 -16.53 -11.81
CA VAL A 784 34.40 -17.49 -11.46
C VAL A 784 33.19 -17.24 -12.36
N GLY A 785 32.62 -18.30 -12.94
CA GLY A 785 31.41 -18.19 -13.76
C GLY A 785 30.18 -17.84 -12.92
N LEU A 786 29.29 -17.00 -13.47
CA LEU A 786 28.09 -16.47 -12.79
C LEU A 786 27.29 -17.55 -12.02
N ASP A 787 26.95 -18.67 -12.68
CA ASP A 787 26.20 -19.77 -12.04
C ASP A 787 26.94 -20.39 -10.84
N LEU A 788 28.27 -20.44 -10.86
CA LEU A 788 29.05 -20.97 -9.74
C LEU A 788 29.16 -19.96 -8.58
N VAL A 789 29.16 -18.64 -8.85
CA VAL A 789 29.05 -17.63 -7.79
C VAL A 789 27.67 -17.73 -7.14
N VAL A 790 26.61 -17.61 -7.95
CA VAL A 790 25.21 -17.61 -7.48
C VAL A 790 24.87 -18.93 -6.77
N THR A 791 25.15 -20.09 -7.37
CA THR A 791 24.84 -21.39 -6.75
C THR A 791 25.55 -21.58 -5.40
N ASN A 792 26.81 -21.15 -5.27
CA ASN A 792 27.51 -21.20 -3.97
C ASN A 792 26.90 -20.22 -2.96
N LYS A 793 26.56 -19.00 -3.36
CA LYS A 793 25.95 -18.00 -2.46
C LYS A 793 24.58 -18.45 -1.97
N THR A 794 23.71 -18.89 -2.90
CA THR A 794 22.42 -19.52 -2.57
C THR A 794 22.62 -20.70 -1.63
N SER A 795 23.63 -21.56 -1.84
CA SER A 795 23.87 -22.72 -0.95
C SER A 795 24.18 -22.33 0.49
N TYR A 796 25.00 -21.29 0.72
CA TYR A 796 25.28 -20.81 2.09
C TYR A 796 24.07 -20.11 2.71
N LEU A 797 23.43 -19.21 1.97
CA LEU A 797 22.19 -18.53 2.37
C LEU A 797 21.13 -19.54 2.82
N LEU A 798 20.74 -20.48 1.95
CA LEU A 798 19.72 -21.47 2.25
C LEU A 798 20.10 -22.39 3.41
N THR A 799 21.39 -22.69 3.60
CA THR A 799 21.87 -23.41 4.79
C THR A 799 21.58 -22.62 6.07
N SER A 800 21.82 -21.30 6.07
CA SER A 800 21.49 -20.42 7.18
C SER A 800 19.98 -20.35 7.45
N LEU A 801 19.15 -20.21 6.42
CA LEU A 801 17.68 -20.17 6.57
C LEU A 801 17.09 -21.50 7.06
N VAL A 802 17.69 -22.64 6.67
CA VAL A 802 17.34 -23.96 7.22
C VAL A 802 17.76 -24.07 8.69
N ASN A 803 18.93 -23.55 9.08
CA ASN A 803 19.36 -23.53 10.47
C ASN A 803 18.41 -22.67 11.34
N ALA A 804 18.02 -21.49 10.85
CA ALA A 804 17.07 -20.59 11.54
C ALA A 804 15.71 -21.27 11.86
N GLN A 805 15.20 -22.08 10.93
CA GLN A 805 13.94 -22.83 11.09
C GLN A 805 14.05 -24.01 12.06
N ASN A 806 15.23 -24.62 12.17
CA ASN A 806 15.49 -25.74 13.09
C ASN A 806 15.91 -25.28 14.49
N ASP A 807 16.31 -24.02 14.66
CA ASP A 807 16.73 -23.48 15.95
C ASP A 807 15.54 -23.07 16.82
N ASN A 808 15.32 -23.85 17.87
CA ASN A 808 14.30 -23.63 18.89
C ASN A 808 14.70 -22.52 19.89
N THR A 809 15.87 -21.90 19.73
CA THR A 809 16.38 -20.83 20.59
C THR A 809 15.86 -19.47 20.12
N ASN A 810 14.80 -18.97 20.78
CA ASN A 810 14.15 -17.70 20.45
C ASN A 810 15.10 -16.48 20.43
N SER A 811 16.25 -16.53 21.12
CA SER A 811 17.21 -15.43 21.24
C SER A 811 18.47 -15.54 20.35
N ASN A 812 18.57 -16.54 19.48
CA ASN A 812 19.59 -16.54 18.41
C ASN A 812 19.05 -15.76 17.21
N TRP A 813 19.56 -14.56 16.95
CA TRP A 813 19.16 -13.74 15.81
C TRP A 813 19.96 -14.15 14.56
N TYR A 814 19.29 -14.84 13.65
CA TYR A 814 19.86 -15.18 12.33
C TYR A 814 19.84 -13.93 11.43
N ILE A 815 20.99 -13.59 10.86
CA ILE A 815 21.14 -12.53 9.84
C ILE A 815 21.92 -13.14 8.68
N SER A 816 21.26 -13.33 7.55
CA SER A 816 21.85 -13.94 6.35
C SER A 816 21.78 -12.96 5.19
N PHE A 817 22.76 -12.96 4.29
CA PHE A 817 22.80 -12.01 3.18
C PHE A 817 22.45 -12.74 1.88
N SER A 818 21.59 -12.21 1.01
CA SER A 818 21.53 -12.68 -0.39
C SER A 818 22.58 -11.99 -1.26
N SER A 819 23.04 -10.81 -0.84
CA SER A 819 24.05 -10.01 -1.52
C SER A 819 25.39 -10.74 -1.72
N ALA A 820 26.06 -10.40 -2.82
CA ALA A 820 27.35 -10.96 -3.20
C ALA A 820 28.14 -10.02 -4.12
N SER A 821 29.44 -10.29 -4.23
CA SER A 821 30.39 -9.54 -5.05
C SER A 821 31.38 -10.49 -5.73
N ASN A 822 31.69 -10.21 -7.00
CA ASN A 822 32.69 -10.92 -7.78
C ASN A 822 33.35 -9.93 -8.77
N THR A 823 34.09 -8.97 -8.22
CA THR A 823 34.71 -7.91 -9.02
C THR A 823 35.92 -8.44 -9.82
N PRO A 824 36.21 -7.90 -11.02
CA PRO A 824 35.38 -7.02 -11.86
C PRO A 824 34.57 -7.81 -12.91
N PHE A 825 34.06 -9.00 -12.56
CA PHE A 825 33.48 -9.94 -13.54
C PHE A 825 31.95 -10.00 -13.54
N ASN A 826 31.31 -9.88 -12.37
CA ASN A 826 29.86 -9.80 -12.24
C ASN A 826 29.51 -8.66 -11.25
N GLU A 827 28.55 -7.83 -11.62
CA GLU A 827 28.05 -6.73 -10.79
C GLU A 827 27.00 -7.24 -9.77
N PRO A 828 26.77 -6.56 -8.63
CA PRO A 828 25.80 -7.01 -7.62
C PRO A 828 24.41 -7.27 -8.19
N GLU A 829 23.94 -6.43 -9.12
CA GLU A 829 22.69 -6.62 -9.86
C GLU A 829 22.66 -7.95 -10.62
N THR A 830 23.72 -8.27 -11.37
CA THR A 830 23.85 -9.54 -12.11
C THR A 830 23.85 -10.77 -11.18
N LEU A 831 24.36 -10.61 -9.95
CA LEU A 831 24.38 -11.66 -8.93
C LEU A 831 23.03 -11.81 -8.23
N ALA A 832 22.33 -10.71 -7.97
CA ALA A 832 21.02 -10.67 -7.32
C ALA A 832 19.89 -11.14 -8.25
N VAL A 833 19.76 -10.50 -9.41
CA VAL A 833 18.68 -10.71 -10.39
C VAL A 833 18.97 -11.90 -11.31
N GLY A 834 20.20 -11.97 -11.83
CA GLY A 834 20.65 -12.95 -12.80
C GLY A 834 21.23 -12.31 -14.06
N GLY A 835 21.60 -13.12 -15.04
CA GLY A 835 22.20 -12.61 -16.28
C GLY A 835 22.64 -13.69 -17.27
N ILE A 836 23.17 -13.26 -18.41
CA ILE A 836 23.67 -14.16 -19.46
C ILE A 836 25.11 -14.59 -19.14
N ALA A 837 25.27 -15.86 -18.76
CA ALA A 837 26.58 -16.47 -18.59
C ALA A 837 27.17 -16.90 -19.95
N ILE A 838 28.50 -16.79 -20.06
CA ILE A 838 29.27 -17.22 -21.23
C ILE A 838 29.67 -18.70 -21.12
N VAL A 839 29.88 -19.21 -19.89
CA VAL A 839 30.29 -20.59 -19.61
C VAL A 839 29.58 -21.11 -18.34
N PRO A 840 28.63 -22.06 -18.45
CA PRO A 840 28.00 -22.51 -19.69
C PRO A 840 27.22 -21.36 -20.37
N PRO A 841 27.05 -21.38 -21.71
CA PRO A 841 26.24 -20.36 -22.40
C PRO A 841 24.75 -20.47 -22.03
N GLY A 842 24.16 -19.41 -21.48
CA GLY A 842 22.73 -19.34 -21.16
C GLY A 842 22.39 -18.25 -20.16
N PHE A 843 21.09 -18.00 -19.95
CA PHE A 843 20.64 -17.19 -18.81
C PHE A 843 20.80 -17.99 -17.51
N VAL A 844 21.17 -17.30 -16.43
CA VAL A 844 21.36 -17.84 -15.09
C VAL A 844 20.55 -17.01 -14.12
N ASP A 845 19.58 -17.65 -13.47
CA ASP A 845 18.78 -17.02 -12.40
C ASP A 845 19.69 -16.60 -11.25
N GLY A 846 19.54 -15.36 -10.76
CA GLY A 846 20.32 -14.80 -9.64
C GLY A 846 19.90 -15.33 -8.26
N VAL A 847 20.55 -14.83 -7.21
CA VAL A 847 20.30 -15.27 -5.84
C VAL A 847 18.87 -14.95 -5.39
N ASN A 848 18.30 -13.80 -5.77
CA ASN A 848 16.96 -13.38 -5.35
C ASN A 848 15.87 -14.29 -5.93
N SER A 849 15.93 -14.66 -7.22
CA SER A 849 15.00 -15.59 -7.86
C SER A 849 15.04 -17.00 -7.25
N ARG A 850 16.24 -17.47 -6.90
CA ARG A 850 16.45 -18.76 -6.22
C ARG A 850 15.98 -18.72 -4.75
N LEU A 851 16.15 -17.58 -4.07
CA LEU A 851 15.62 -17.35 -2.72
C LEU A 851 14.09 -17.28 -2.73
N PHE A 852 13.48 -16.54 -3.66
CA PHE A 852 12.03 -16.46 -3.85
C PHE A 852 11.42 -17.85 -4.01
N THR A 853 11.99 -18.66 -4.92
CA THR A 853 11.58 -20.05 -5.15
C THR A 853 11.64 -20.89 -3.87
N TYR A 854 12.67 -20.70 -3.04
CA TYR A 854 12.79 -21.39 -1.76
C TYR A 854 11.75 -20.92 -0.72
N LEU A 855 11.63 -19.60 -0.50
CA LEU A 855 10.70 -19.04 0.49
C LEU A 855 9.24 -19.34 0.12
N TYR A 856 8.90 -19.30 -1.17
CA TYR A 856 7.59 -19.71 -1.68
C TYR A 856 7.27 -21.18 -1.31
N SER A 857 8.26 -22.08 -1.34
CA SER A 857 8.08 -23.49 -0.93
C SER A 857 7.83 -23.69 0.58
N LEU A 858 8.04 -22.64 1.39
CA LEU A 858 7.82 -22.67 2.85
C LEU A 858 6.42 -22.19 3.28
N LEU A 859 5.63 -21.61 2.36
CA LEU A 859 4.31 -21.06 2.63
C LEU A 859 3.31 -22.11 3.16
N GLY A 860 2.23 -21.63 3.79
CA GLY A 860 1.21 -22.46 4.45
C GLY A 860 1.35 -22.56 5.98
N GLY A 861 2.12 -21.67 6.60
CA GLY A 861 2.16 -21.44 8.05
C GLY A 861 3.50 -20.86 8.50
N THR A 862 3.57 -20.38 9.75
CA THR A 862 4.75 -19.70 10.32
C THR A 862 6.05 -20.47 10.11
N ARG A 863 7.10 -19.81 9.61
CA ARG A 863 8.49 -20.29 9.50
C ARG A 863 9.46 -19.17 9.85
N ARG A 864 10.38 -19.45 10.77
CA ARG A 864 11.42 -18.51 11.19
C ARG A 864 12.64 -18.64 10.26
N VAL A 865 12.79 -17.74 9.29
CA VAL A 865 14.01 -17.67 8.45
C VAL A 865 15.01 -16.63 8.94
N GLY A 866 14.61 -15.75 9.86
CA GLY A 866 15.45 -14.69 10.43
C GLY A 866 15.48 -13.43 9.57
N THR A 867 16.48 -12.58 9.77
CA THR A 867 16.71 -11.42 8.91
C THR A 867 17.43 -11.84 7.63
N ILE A 868 16.90 -11.41 6.48
CA ILE A 868 17.56 -11.60 5.17
C ILE A 868 17.92 -10.22 4.60
N MET A 869 19.20 -10.02 4.30
CA MET A 869 19.79 -8.77 3.84
C MET A 869 20.06 -8.86 2.33
N MET A 870 19.36 -8.06 1.53
CA MET A 870 19.25 -8.27 0.08
C MET A 870 19.76 -7.06 -0.73
N ASP A 871 20.38 -7.32 -1.88
CA ASP A 871 20.55 -6.33 -2.95
C ASP A 871 19.26 -6.30 -3.81
N PHE A 872 18.91 -5.15 -4.38
CA PHE A 872 17.78 -4.95 -5.31
C PHE A 872 16.47 -5.59 -4.78
N VAL A 873 15.97 -5.03 -3.68
CA VAL A 873 14.92 -5.63 -2.82
C VAL A 873 13.56 -5.87 -3.48
N ASP A 874 13.31 -5.28 -4.64
CA ASP A 874 12.13 -5.47 -5.46
C ASP A 874 12.21 -6.71 -6.36
N THR A 875 13.42 -7.11 -6.74
CA THR A 875 13.63 -8.23 -7.69
C THR A 875 13.34 -9.61 -7.06
N PRO A 876 12.82 -10.59 -7.83
CA PRO A 876 12.56 -10.54 -9.27
C PRO A 876 11.17 -10.02 -9.68
N ASP A 877 10.22 -9.87 -8.75
CA ASP A 877 8.78 -9.70 -9.03
C ASP A 877 8.22 -8.34 -8.54
N GLY A 878 8.98 -7.25 -8.68
CA GLY A 878 8.55 -5.88 -8.33
C GLY A 878 8.14 -5.67 -6.86
N GLY A 879 8.66 -6.49 -5.93
CA GLY A 879 8.45 -6.40 -4.49
C GLY A 879 7.93 -7.65 -3.78
N GLY A 880 7.65 -8.74 -4.50
CA GLY A 880 7.17 -9.98 -3.88
C GLY A 880 8.15 -10.64 -2.90
N LEU A 881 9.46 -10.44 -3.04
CA LEU A 881 10.46 -11.11 -2.20
C LEU A 881 10.42 -10.65 -0.72
N PRO A 882 10.38 -9.34 -0.39
CA PRO A 882 10.04 -8.85 0.94
C PRO A 882 8.73 -9.40 1.50
N GLU A 883 7.67 -9.48 0.68
CA GLU A 883 6.36 -9.97 1.11
C GLU A 883 6.36 -11.46 1.48
N LEU A 884 7.09 -12.29 0.74
CA LEU A 884 7.30 -13.69 1.12
C LEU A 884 7.99 -13.81 2.48
N ILE A 885 9.02 -13.00 2.75
CA ILE A 885 9.73 -13.01 4.05
C ILE A 885 8.79 -12.61 5.19
N ILE A 886 7.94 -11.60 4.96
CA ILE A 886 6.93 -11.13 5.91
C ILE A 886 5.87 -12.20 6.17
N SER A 887 5.35 -12.83 5.11
CA SER A 887 4.30 -13.87 5.16
C SER A 887 4.67 -15.08 6.03
N LEU A 888 5.96 -15.39 6.16
CA LEU A 888 6.42 -16.49 7.01
C LEU A 888 6.31 -16.19 8.52
N ASN A 889 5.91 -14.99 8.95
CA ASN A 889 5.69 -14.69 10.37
C ASN A 889 4.39 -15.31 10.95
N GLY A 890 3.40 -15.67 10.11
CA GLY A 890 2.17 -16.37 10.51
C GLY A 890 0.87 -15.67 10.16
#